data_AF-A0A9D5NU08-F1
#
_entry.id   AF-A0A9D5NU08-F1
#
_cell.length_a   1.000
_cell.length_b   1.000
_cell.length_c   1.000
_cell.angle_alpha   90.00
_cell.angle_beta   90.00
_cell.angle_gamma   90.00
#
_symmetry.space_group_name_H-M   'P 1'
#
loop_
_entity.id
_entity.type
_entity.pdbx_description
1 polymer ?
#
loop_
_entity_poly.entity_id
_entity_poly.type
_entity_poly.pdbx_seq_one_letter_code
_entity_poly.pdbx_strand_id
1 'polypeptide(L)'
;MKRALFTCLAFLCMVSKGYAQDDFTDDYNDFVKDANKEYKDFREKANSEYADFMEKAWKEYGMKTPLEHPVKKWDDPLTYDKKKEQQELLQKNKKLLEAQKAIDAQKKQQDAKQQQLDQQNSQLMADQQKLEAEKKKLEEERQAFLAEKQKQEAEQQKSADERERQLAEQQRLLDERAKQQAEQQKQLDAEKAKQEQQKNLLAEESNRMGAEQQKQLEEKNRQIQAEQDKLAAEKKQLEAERQAFLAEKQKQEAAQQQSSNQKKNELAEQQRKLDERAKQQAEQQKQLDEERARNAQQKNQLAEQSTRQQQEAQRQLDEKNRQLQAELQKLADEKKQLEADRKAFLADKKKQESQKQISADAKKQLAEQQRQLDERAKQQAAQQKQLDAEKVAQQKQKDLLAKESAKQQAEQKKQLEAQNKQLLAEQKRLADEQKKLEAERQAFLAEKQRQEAELQRASDKQKNDLALQQKQIDERAKQQAEQQKQLDAEKAKQEQQKKLLAEESAKKQAEQQKQLEAQNKQLLAEQQKLADEKKKLETERQSYLAQRQKQEAEQQKAADLRKQEQDRQQQLLNEQAQKQLAQQKKLEEEKARQEEQKRLLAEEKKKSEEKQREIDKQLAQKTKSKEIPVEIAVVKKEPKAPQPQPLSPVKQNLEAVKTCSFEYYGTKMDARTPDKKFKLEGSDEKSMANAYRELTTEKYNNLLHDCLDLRKKYDLCDWAYYKLLESVGEAICGKGTQEAVFLQGVLFQQSGYMMRFALDEQKKLHLLVRIHDAAYRSGYTSINGQLFFLFDGSRLKNLAVCDVGFPGEKVMEADIDKLPKLKVDMSEMRTIISRFVSVSADIAVNKNMINFFNDYPSTYKNSNIMTNWAYYANTPITKEVKDKLYPQLKKQIQNGTKLMGANLLLNWVQMGLDYALDSKMWGHERAFFAEESLFYPKCDCEDRAILFSHLVRDLLGLDVVLVYYPEHMYTAVCFDEDVPGDYIMVEGRKFTVADPTYYNADVGKTMSRMDNSKAKVILLNRDL
;
A
#
# COMPACT_ATOMS: atom_id res chain seq x y z
N MET A 1 8.90 -3.54 67.53
CA MET A 1 9.79 -4.71 67.34
C MET A 1 10.84 -4.47 66.24
N LYS A 2 11.59 -3.34 66.29
CA LYS A 2 12.70 -3.05 65.35
C LYS A 2 14.05 -2.80 66.04
N ARG A 3 14.12 -3.01 67.37
CA ARG A 3 15.36 -2.83 68.16
C ARG A 3 15.95 -4.13 68.73
N ALA A 4 15.28 -5.27 68.57
CA ALA A 4 15.77 -6.58 69.03
C ALA A 4 16.42 -7.43 67.93
N LEU A 5 16.19 -7.12 66.64
CA LEU A 5 16.83 -7.85 65.52
C LEU A 5 18.21 -7.31 65.15
N PHE A 6 18.54 -6.07 65.52
CA PHE A 6 19.85 -5.49 65.24
C PHE A 6 20.94 -5.95 66.20
N THR A 7 20.57 -6.41 67.40
CA THR A 7 21.51 -6.92 68.41
C THR A 7 21.89 -8.38 68.21
N CYS A 8 21.08 -9.19 67.50
CA CYS A 8 21.45 -10.57 67.17
C CYS A 8 22.40 -10.69 65.96
N LEU A 9 22.37 -9.74 65.01
CA LEU A 9 23.33 -9.74 63.89
C LEU A 9 24.71 -9.20 64.28
N ALA A 10 24.81 -8.39 65.34
CA ALA A 10 26.09 -7.85 65.80
C ALA A 10 26.91 -8.85 66.65
N PHE A 11 26.27 -9.89 67.20
CA PHE A 11 26.95 -10.89 68.04
C PHE A 11 27.41 -12.14 67.27
N LEU A 12 26.84 -12.44 66.09
CA LEU A 12 27.37 -13.51 65.23
C LEU A 12 28.61 -13.10 64.42
N CYS A 13 28.92 -11.81 64.33
CA CYS A 13 30.11 -11.29 63.63
C CYS A 13 31.34 -11.08 64.54
N MET A 14 31.31 -11.52 65.81
CA MET A 14 32.43 -11.35 66.75
C MET A 14 33.08 -12.64 67.27
N VAL A 15 32.71 -13.81 66.75
CA VAL A 15 33.46 -15.07 67.01
C VAL A 15 33.64 -15.88 65.72
N SER A 16 34.39 -15.31 64.77
CA SER A 16 35.07 -16.06 63.69
C SER A 16 35.99 -15.14 62.87
N LYS A 17 36.59 -14.13 63.52
CA LYS A 17 37.78 -13.45 62.97
C LYS A 17 38.97 -14.39 63.16
N GLY A 18 39.23 -15.21 62.16
CA GLY A 18 40.39 -16.09 62.13
C GLY A 18 40.55 -16.94 60.87
N TYR A 19 39.47 -17.40 60.23
CA TYR A 19 39.58 -18.41 59.15
C TYR A 19 38.50 -18.38 58.04
N ALA A 20 37.65 -17.35 57.90
CA ALA A 20 36.44 -17.45 57.06
C ALA A 20 36.27 -16.37 55.96
N GLN A 21 37.34 -15.68 55.54
CA GLN A 21 37.25 -14.66 54.48
C GLN A 21 37.96 -15.04 53.16
N ASP A 22 38.91 -15.97 53.18
CA ASP A 22 39.49 -16.54 51.95
C ASP A 22 38.59 -17.66 51.37
N ASP A 23 38.01 -18.50 52.24
CA ASP A 23 37.24 -19.70 51.87
C ASP A 23 36.02 -19.41 50.98
N PHE A 24 35.23 -18.35 51.27
CA PHE A 24 34.04 -18.03 50.46
C PHE A 24 34.38 -17.46 49.07
N THR A 25 35.51 -16.75 48.96
CA THR A 25 35.95 -16.19 47.67
C THR A 25 36.55 -17.29 46.81
N ASP A 26 37.32 -18.20 47.41
CA ASP A 26 37.86 -19.37 46.74
C ASP A 26 36.75 -20.36 46.35
N ASP A 27 35.80 -20.65 47.24
CA ASP A 27 34.60 -21.45 46.94
C ASP A 27 33.76 -20.84 45.80
N TYR A 28 33.57 -19.51 45.79
CA TYR A 28 32.87 -18.83 44.70
C TYR A 28 33.65 -18.91 43.39
N ASN A 29 34.97 -18.71 43.42
CA ASN A 29 35.82 -18.81 42.24
C ASN A 29 35.85 -20.24 41.68
N ASP A 30 35.92 -21.25 42.55
CA ASP A 30 35.86 -22.66 42.18
C ASP A 30 34.48 -23.01 41.64
N PHE A 31 33.39 -22.54 42.25
CA PHE A 31 32.04 -22.67 41.69
C PHE A 31 31.94 -22.05 40.29
N VAL A 32 32.43 -20.83 40.09
CA VAL A 32 32.44 -20.15 38.78
C VAL A 32 33.29 -20.94 37.78
N LYS A 33 34.43 -21.49 38.19
CA LYS A 33 35.32 -22.29 37.36
C LYS A 33 34.68 -23.62 36.96
N ASP A 34 34.04 -24.31 37.89
CA ASP A 34 33.34 -25.57 37.66
C ASP A 34 32.12 -25.36 36.75
N ALA A 35 31.29 -24.34 37.01
CA ALA A 35 30.18 -23.98 36.14
C ALA A 35 30.66 -23.64 34.73
N ASN A 36 31.76 -22.87 34.61
CA ASN A 36 32.37 -22.55 33.32
C ASN A 36 32.88 -23.80 32.58
N LYS A 37 33.42 -24.77 33.30
CA LYS A 37 33.88 -26.03 32.73
C LYS A 37 32.69 -26.86 32.24
N GLU A 38 31.65 -26.98 33.04
CA GLU A 38 30.41 -27.68 32.65
C GLU A 38 29.77 -27.07 31.39
N TYR A 39 29.70 -25.74 31.30
CA TYR A 39 29.21 -25.05 30.10
C TYR A 39 30.07 -25.29 28.86
N LYS A 40 31.39 -25.38 29.03
CA LYS A 40 32.32 -25.65 27.92
C LYS A 40 32.18 -27.09 27.45
N ASP A 41 32.22 -28.05 28.38
CA ASP A 41 32.09 -29.48 28.09
C ASP A 41 30.75 -29.77 27.39
N PHE A 42 29.66 -29.10 27.82
CA PHE A 42 28.35 -29.19 27.18
C PHE A 42 28.34 -28.64 25.75
N ARG A 43 28.94 -27.47 25.51
CA ARG A 43 29.04 -26.88 24.15
C ARG A 43 29.91 -27.72 23.23
N GLU A 44 31.05 -28.22 23.71
CA GLU A 44 31.93 -29.11 22.94
C GLU A 44 31.22 -30.40 22.56
N LYS A 45 30.50 -31.02 23.51
CA LYS A 45 29.67 -32.21 23.25
C LYS A 45 28.60 -31.93 22.20
N ALA A 46 27.82 -30.85 22.34
CA ALA A 46 26.78 -30.47 21.38
C ALA A 46 27.36 -30.22 19.98
N ASN A 47 28.52 -29.59 19.88
CA ASN A 47 29.20 -29.35 18.61
C ASN A 47 29.73 -30.64 17.98
N SER A 48 30.31 -31.55 18.77
CA SER A 48 30.77 -32.85 18.30
C SER A 48 29.61 -33.70 17.79
N GLU A 49 28.53 -33.81 18.56
CA GLU A 49 27.33 -34.55 18.17
C GLU A 49 26.73 -33.99 16.88
N TYR A 50 26.60 -32.67 16.78
CA TYR A 50 26.09 -32.02 15.56
C TYR A 50 26.97 -32.31 14.33
N ALA A 51 28.30 -32.26 14.48
CA ALA A 51 29.23 -32.63 13.40
C ALA A 51 29.08 -34.10 12.98
N ASP A 52 28.96 -35.02 13.94
CA ASP A 52 28.78 -36.45 13.67
C ASP A 52 27.45 -36.74 12.98
N PHE A 53 26.40 -35.98 13.28
CA PHE A 53 25.13 -36.05 12.56
C PHE A 53 25.22 -35.44 11.17
N MET A 54 25.96 -34.34 10.98
CA MET A 54 26.20 -33.75 9.67
C MET A 54 26.88 -34.73 8.70
N GLU A 55 27.67 -35.70 9.19
CA GLU A 55 28.25 -36.76 8.34
C GLU A 55 27.20 -37.77 7.81
N LYS A 56 25.99 -37.83 8.39
CA LYS A 56 25.03 -38.94 8.19
C LYS A 56 23.60 -38.51 7.84
N ALA A 57 23.19 -37.29 8.17
CA ALA A 57 21.78 -36.89 8.25
C ALA A 57 21.30 -36.00 7.08
N TRP A 58 21.70 -36.34 5.85
CA TRP A 58 21.25 -35.62 4.65
C TRP A 58 20.04 -36.32 4.04
N LYS A 59 18.94 -35.57 3.90
CA LYS A 59 17.68 -36.08 3.33
C LYS A 59 17.21 -35.16 2.23
N GLU A 60 16.62 -35.71 1.18
CA GLU A 60 16.03 -34.91 0.10
C GLU A 60 14.70 -34.29 0.53
N TYR A 61 14.55 -33.00 0.26
CA TYR A 61 13.32 -32.25 0.46
C TYR A 61 12.93 -31.52 -0.82
N GLY A 62 11.67 -31.68 -1.22
CA GLY A 62 11.06 -30.84 -2.23
C GLY A 62 10.85 -29.42 -1.70
N MET A 63 11.28 -28.44 -2.48
CA MET A 63 11.01 -27.03 -2.27
C MET A 63 9.62 -26.71 -2.80
N LYS A 64 8.84 -25.98 -2.00
CA LYS A 64 7.52 -25.51 -2.35
C LYS A 64 7.63 -24.14 -3.02
N THR A 65 6.66 -23.87 -3.91
CA THR A 65 6.51 -22.57 -4.56
C THR A 65 6.46 -21.46 -3.51
N PRO A 66 7.19 -20.35 -3.71
CA PRO A 66 7.12 -19.21 -2.82
C PRO A 66 5.68 -18.78 -2.55
N LEU A 67 5.40 -18.37 -1.31
CA LEU A 67 4.13 -17.76 -0.98
C LEU A 67 4.06 -16.41 -1.68
N GLU A 68 3.08 -16.22 -2.55
CA GLU A 68 2.85 -14.92 -3.19
C GLU A 68 1.92 -14.07 -2.33
N HIS A 69 2.10 -12.75 -2.40
CA HIS A 69 1.14 -11.82 -1.83
C HIS A 69 -0.19 -11.89 -2.59
N PRO A 70 -1.35 -11.69 -1.93
CA PRO A 70 -2.62 -11.53 -2.62
C PRO A 70 -2.57 -10.31 -3.54
N VAL A 71 -2.84 -10.50 -4.84
CA VAL A 71 -2.84 -9.39 -5.82
C VAL A 71 -4.02 -8.46 -5.57
N LYS A 72 -3.77 -7.15 -5.46
CA LYS A 72 -4.85 -6.15 -5.37
C LYS A 72 -5.54 -5.95 -6.71
N LYS A 73 -6.88 -5.84 -6.71
CA LYS A 73 -7.70 -5.60 -7.92
C LYS A 73 -8.21 -4.15 -8.04
N TRP A 74 -7.89 -3.29 -7.09
CA TRP A 74 -8.46 -1.94 -7.02
C TRP A 74 -7.53 -0.90 -7.64
N ASP A 75 -7.94 -0.34 -8.78
CA ASP A 75 -7.00 0.34 -9.68
C ASP A 75 -6.68 1.81 -9.37
N ASP A 76 -7.59 2.59 -8.75
CA ASP A 76 -7.42 4.04 -8.56
C ASP A 76 -8.07 4.60 -7.28
N PRO A 77 -7.43 5.57 -6.59
CA PRO A 77 -8.00 6.28 -5.46
C PRO A 77 -9.30 7.00 -5.82
N LEU A 78 -10.32 6.85 -4.97
CA LEU A 78 -11.52 7.66 -5.10
C LEU A 78 -11.25 9.11 -4.71
N THR A 79 -11.92 10.06 -5.36
CA THR A 79 -11.89 11.48 -4.99
C THR A 79 -13.19 11.88 -4.33
N TYR A 80 -13.09 12.54 -3.18
CA TYR A 80 -14.22 13.08 -2.45
C TYR A 80 -14.64 14.45 -2.99
N ASP A 81 -15.87 14.55 -3.51
CA ASP A 81 -16.44 15.77 -4.07
C ASP A 81 -17.17 16.59 -2.99
N LYS A 82 -16.44 17.54 -2.38
CA LYS A 82 -16.98 18.47 -1.37
C LYS A 82 -18.14 19.33 -1.92
N LYS A 83 -18.15 19.67 -3.21
CA LYS A 83 -19.20 20.54 -3.80
C LYS A 83 -20.52 19.81 -3.92
N LYS A 84 -20.47 18.54 -4.33
CA LYS A 84 -21.65 17.69 -4.42
C LYS A 84 -22.32 17.51 -3.06
N GLU A 85 -21.56 17.23 -2.00
CA GLU A 85 -22.13 17.09 -0.65
C GLU A 85 -22.72 18.42 -0.15
N GLN A 86 -22.06 19.56 -0.39
CA GLN A 86 -22.60 20.87 -0.03
C GLN A 86 -23.90 21.19 -0.75
N GLN A 87 -24.04 20.81 -2.03
CA GLN A 87 -25.28 20.97 -2.79
C GLN A 87 -26.40 20.07 -2.23
N GLU A 88 -26.09 18.82 -1.89
CA GLU A 88 -27.05 17.90 -1.28
C GLU A 88 -27.49 18.40 0.12
N LEU A 89 -26.56 18.91 0.93
CA LEU A 89 -26.85 19.56 2.22
C LEU A 89 -27.70 20.81 2.04
N LEU A 90 -27.39 21.65 1.04
CA LEU A 90 -28.17 22.87 0.75
C LEU A 90 -29.59 22.52 0.32
N GLN A 91 -29.77 21.49 -0.51
CA GLN A 91 -31.08 20.98 -0.90
C GLN A 91 -31.84 20.42 0.31
N LYS A 92 -31.15 19.69 1.20
CA LYS A 92 -31.75 19.15 2.42
C LYS A 92 -32.18 20.26 3.38
N ASN A 93 -31.36 21.30 3.55
CA ASN A 93 -31.67 22.48 4.36
C ASN A 93 -32.82 23.30 3.77
N LYS A 94 -32.91 23.39 2.44
CA LYS A 94 -34.05 24.03 1.76
C LYS A 94 -35.35 23.29 2.05
N LYS A 95 -35.35 21.95 1.94
CA LYS A 95 -36.50 21.11 2.33
C LYS A 95 -36.85 21.26 3.81
N LEU A 96 -35.84 21.34 4.69
CA LEU A 96 -36.06 21.55 6.12
C LEU A 96 -36.69 22.91 6.41
N LEU A 97 -36.27 23.97 5.71
CA LEU A 97 -36.82 25.32 5.82
C LEU A 97 -38.25 25.39 5.29
N GLU A 98 -38.56 24.68 4.20
CA GLU A 98 -39.92 24.56 3.67
C GLU A 98 -40.85 23.83 4.65
N ALA A 99 -40.36 22.74 5.27
CA ALA A 99 -41.08 22.04 6.33
C ALA A 99 -41.32 22.95 7.55
N GLN A 100 -40.32 23.75 7.96
CA GLN A 100 -40.47 24.70 9.07
C GLN A 100 -41.52 25.79 8.77
N LYS A 101 -41.54 26.33 7.55
CA LYS A 101 -42.57 27.29 7.12
C LYS A 101 -43.97 26.69 7.14
N ALA A 102 -44.11 25.41 6.77
CA ALA A 102 -45.38 24.70 6.86
C ALA A 102 -45.85 24.52 8.32
N ILE A 103 -44.93 24.22 9.24
CA ILE A 103 -45.20 24.14 10.68
C ILE A 103 -45.61 25.51 11.23
N ASP A 104 -44.92 26.59 10.84
CA ASP A 104 -45.25 27.95 11.29
C ASP A 104 -46.60 28.44 10.74
N ALA A 105 -46.95 28.03 9.50
CA ALA A 105 -48.27 28.28 8.92
C ALA A 105 -49.37 27.51 9.66
N GLN A 106 -49.12 26.25 10.02
CA GLN A 106 -50.03 25.47 10.88
C GLN A 106 -50.22 26.12 12.25
N LYS A 107 -49.14 26.62 12.87
CA LYS A 107 -49.23 27.37 14.14
C LYS A 107 -50.10 28.62 14.00
N LYS A 108 -49.91 29.43 12.96
CA LYS A 108 -50.78 30.59 12.69
C LYS A 108 -52.25 30.20 12.50
N GLN A 109 -52.50 29.06 11.85
CA GLN A 109 -53.86 28.57 11.65
C GLN A 109 -54.47 28.05 12.96
N GLN A 110 -53.65 27.50 13.85
CA GLN A 110 -54.03 27.06 15.19
C GLN A 110 -54.29 28.25 16.13
N ASP A 111 -53.46 29.29 16.07
CA ASP A 111 -53.64 30.54 16.82
C ASP A 111 -54.90 31.31 16.36
N ALA A 112 -55.19 31.31 15.06
CA ALA A 112 -56.42 31.88 14.51
C ALA A 112 -57.67 31.09 14.98
N LYS A 113 -57.58 29.75 15.01
CA LYS A 113 -58.65 28.91 15.60
C LYS A 113 -58.82 29.16 17.09
N GLN A 114 -57.73 29.40 17.83
CA GLN A 114 -57.80 29.71 19.26
C GLN A 114 -58.47 31.07 19.51
N GLN A 115 -58.14 32.10 18.72
CA GLN A 115 -58.84 33.40 18.79
C GLN A 115 -60.33 33.29 18.44
N GLN A 116 -60.68 32.42 17.48
CA GLN A 116 -62.06 32.16 17.11
C GLN A 116 -62.82 31.44 18.23
N LEU A 117 -62.15 30.53 18.95
CA LEU A 117 -62.69 29.84 20.13
C LEU A 117 -62.88 30.81 21.32
N ASP A 118 -61.95 31.75 21.52
CA ASP A 118 -62.03 32.77 22.57
C ASP A 118 -63.16 33.79 22.30
N GLN A 119 -63.41 34.12 21.02
CA GLN A 119 -64.58 34.89 20.61
C GLN A 119 -65.90 34.13 20.83
N GLN A 120 -65.93 32.83 20.49
CA GLN A 120 -67.12 32.00 20.74
C GLN A 120 -67.42 31.85 22.23
N ASN A 121 -66.40 31.70 23.09
CA ASN A 121 -66.57 31.65 24.54
C ASN A 121 -67.05 33.00 25.12
N SER A 122 -66.63 34.13 24.56
CA SER A 122 -67.14 35.46 24.95
C SER A 122 -68.61 35.65 24.57
N GLN A 123 -69.02 35.12 23.41
CA GLN A 123 -70.42 35.12 22.97
C GLN A 123 -71.29 34.21 23.85
N LEU A 124 -70.77 33.05 24.25
CA LEU A 124 -71.45 32.10 25.14
C LEU A 124 -71.68 32.69 26.54
N MET A 125 -70.74 33.48 27.07
CA MET A 125 -70.90 34.21 28.33
C MET A 125 -71.97 35.32 28.24
N ALA A 126 -72.08 36.00 27.10
CA ALA A 126 -73.12 36.99 26.87
C ALA A 126 -74.52 36.34 26.72
N ASP A 127 -74.58 35.17 26.09
CA ASP A 127 -75.82 34.39 25.96
C ASP A 127 -76.24 33.76 27.29
N GLN A 128 -75.29 33.36 28.16
CA GLN A 128 -75.58 32.96 29.54
C GLN A 128 -76.20 34.08 30.37
N GLN A 129 -75.70 35.33 30.24
CA GLN A 129 -76.30 36.48 30.93
C GLN A 129 -77.70 36.83 30.40
N LYS A 130 -77.97 36.63 29.10
CA LYS A 130 -79.31 36.75 28.53
C LYS A 130 -80.25 35.65 29.01
N LEU A 131 -79.79 34.41 29.09
CA LEU A 131 -80.56 33.27 29.58
C LEU A 131 -80.90 33.42 31.07
N GLU A 132 -80.02 34.04 31.86
CA GLU A 132 -80.27 34.36 33.27
C GLU A 132 -81.32 35.47 33.45
N ALA A 133 -81.38 36.43 32.52
CA ALA A 133 -82.44 37.44 32.45
C ALA A 133 -83.78 36.86 31.95
N GLU A 134 -83.75 35.89 31.04
CA GLU A 134 -84.94 35.15 30.58
C GLU A 134 -85.49 34.21 31.65
N LYS A 135 -84.62 33.52 32.42
CA LYS A 135 -85.03 32.68 33.56
C LYS A 135 -85.80 33.48 34.62
N LYS A 136 -85.40 34.73 34.88
CA LYS A 136 -86.11 35.62 35.81
C LYS A 136 -87.51 36.00 35.32
N LYS A 137 -87.71 36.09 34.00
CA LYS A 137 -88.99 36.39 33.35
C LYS A 137 -89.90 35.15 33.27
N LEU A 138 -89.31 33.98 33.10
CA LEU A 138 -89.99 32.68 33.08
C LEU A 138 -90.43 32.22 34.48
N GLU A 139 -89.72 32.63 35.54
CA GLU A 139 -90.09 32.38 36.95
C GLU A 139 -91.38 33.13 37.36
N GLU A 140 -91.61 34.33 36.79
CA GLU A 140 -92.83 35.13 36.96
C GLU A 140 -94.02 34.52 36.18
N GLU A 141 -93.79 33.96 34.99
CA GLU A 141 -94.80 33.22 34.21
C GLU A 141 -95.13 31.84 34.82
N ARG A 142 -94.16 31.20 35.48
CA ARG A 142 -94.34 29.91 36.18
C ARG A 142 -95.23 30.02 37.42
N GLN A 143 -95.29 31.18 38.09
CA GLN A 143 -96.24 31.42 39.18
C GLN A 143 -97.69 31.62 38.68
N ALA A 144 -97.89 32.14 37.47
CA ALA A 144 -99.21 32.23 36.84
C ALA A 144 -99.70 30.87 36.30
N PHE A 145 -98.78 30.02 35.83
CA PHE A 145 -99.07 28.66 35.33
C PHE A 145 -99.39 27.65 36.46
N LEU A 146 -98.82 27.83 37.65
CA LEU A 146 -99.10 26.97 38.83
C LEU A 146 -100.54 27.13 39.38
N ALA A 147 -101.21 28.25 39.12
CA ALA A 147 -102.62 28.48 39.45
C ALA A 147 -103.59 27.80 38.45
N GLU A 148 -103.19 27.68 37.18
CA GLU A 148 -103.96 27.01 36.11
C GLU A 148 -103.81 25.47 36.18
N LYS A 149 -102.65 24.98 36.63
CA LYS A 149 -102.33 23.55 36.79
C LYS A 149 -103.14 22.86 37.89
N GLN A 150 -103.47 23.57 38.99
CA GLN A 150 -104.35 23.06 40.05
C GLN A 150 -105.81 22.80 39.59
N LYS A 151 -106.21 23.38 38.45
CA LYS A 151 -107.54 23.21 37.85
C LYS A 151 -107.61 22.02 36.87
N GLN A 152 -106.47 21.58 36.32
CA GLN A 152 -106.36 20.45 35.39
C GLN A 152 -105.93 19.13 36.06
N GLU A 153 -105.26 19.20 37.21
CA GLU A 153 -104.88 18.01 38.00
C GLU A 153 -106.09 17.32 38.67
N ALA A 154 -107.23 18.01 38.81
CA ALA A 154 -108.50 17.43 39.29
C ALA A 154 -109.25 16.58 38.24
N GLU A 155 -108.94 16.71 36.95
CA GLU A 155 -109.58 15.95 35.85
C GLU A 155 -108.74 14.77 35.36
N GLN A 156 -107.42 14.77 35.54
CA GLN A 156 -106.55 13.67 35.08
C GLN A 156 -106.34 12.56 36.12
N GLN A 157 -106.65 12.82 37.39
CA GLN A 157 -106.64 11.82 38.47
C GLN A 157 -107.77 10.77 38.34
N LYS A 158 -108.73 10.95 37.42
CA LYS A 158 -109.75 9.93 37.08
C LYS A 158 -109.37 8.99 35.93
N SER A 159 -108.26 9.24 35.23
CA SER A 159 -107.84 8.52 34.02
C SER A 159 -106.59 7.65 34.24
N ALA A 160 -105.78 8.01 35.25
CA ALA A 160 -104.52 7.33 35.58
C ALA A 160 -104.68 6.04 36.42
N ASP A 161 -105.88 5.79 36.98
CA ASP A 161 -106.11 4.65 37.89
C ASP A 161 -106.61 3.38 37.20
N GLU A 162 -106.92 3.39 35.90
CA GLU A 162 -107.56 2.22 35.26
C GLU A 162 -106.69 1.48 34.24
N ARG A 163 -105.59 2.09 33.79
CA ARG A 163 -104.60 1.39 32.96
C ARG A 163 -103.20 1.80 33.36
N GLU A 164 -102.97 1.89 34.67
CA GLU A 164 -102.80 0.64 35.39
C GLU A 164 -102.27 -0.42 34.43
N ARG A 165 -100.97 -0.56 34.53
CA ARG A 165 -100.40 -1.85 34.87
C ARG A 165 -101.21 -2.92 34.16
N GLN A 166 -100.75 -3.41 33.05
CA GLN A 166 -99.75 -4.44 33.28
C GLN A 166 -99.00 -4.77 32.00
N LEU A 167 -99.31 -4.12 30.87
CA LEU A 167 -98.79 -4.58 29.57
C LEU A 167 -97.54 -3.87 29.07
N ALA A 168 -97.38 -2.57 29.33
CA ALA A 168 -96.28 -1.81 28.73
C ALA A 168 -94.92 -2.03 29.43
N GLU A 169 -94.94 -2.57 30.65
CA GLU A 169 -93.74 -2.86 31.44
C GLU A 169 -93.03 -4.15 30.98
N GLN A 170 -93.73 -5.07 30.31
CA GLN A 170 -93.13 -6.30 29.76
C GLN A 170 -92.40 -6.10 28.42
N GLN A 171 -92.81 -5.15 27.58
CA GLN A 171 -92.25 -4.98 26.23
C GLN A 171 -90.95 -4.17 26.23
N ARG A 172 -90.74 -3.27 27.21
CA ARG A 172 -89.65 -2.29 27.19
C ARG A 172 -88.29 -2.86 27.62
N LEU A 173 -88.29 -3.95 28.40
CA LEU A 173 -87.07 -4.63 28.86
C LEU A 173 -86.44 -5.56 27.80
N LEU A 174 -87.21 -6.01 26.80
CA LEU A 174 -86.70 -6.86 25.71
C LEU A 174 -85.98 -6.04 24.61
N ASP A 175 -86.43 -4.81 24.35
CA ASP A 175 -85.87 -3.95 23.30
C ASP A 175 -84.53 -3.29 23.70
N GLU A 176 -84.24 -3.18 25.00
CA GLU A 176 -83.02 -2.56 25.53
C GLU A 176 -81.79 -3.48 25.40
N ARG A 177 -81.99 -4.81 25.46
CA ARG A 177 -80.94 -5.82 25.30
C ARG A 177 -80.47 -5.99 23.84
N ALA A 178 -81.35 -5.74 22.87
CA ALA A 178 -81.04 -5.83 21.44
C ALA A 178 -80.23 -4.62 20.90
N LYS A 179 -80.42 -3.42 21.47
CA LYS A 179 -79.69 -2.21 21.07
C LYS A 179 -78.23 -2.19 21.53
N GLN A 180 -77.92 -2.73 22.72
CA GLN A 180 -76.54 -2.77 23.22
C GLN A 180 -75.62 -3.73 22.43
N GLN A 181 -76.15 -4.80 21.82
CA GLN A 181 -75.37 -5.73 20.98
C GLN A 181 -75.10 -5.18 19.56
N ALA A 182 -75.96 -4.31 19.03
CA ALA A 182 -75.77 -3.67 17.72
C ALA A 182 -74.72 -2.54 17.74
N GLU A 183 -74.55 -1.86 18.88
CA GLU A 183 -73.61 -0.74 19.03
C GLU A 183 -72.14 -1.24 19.17
N GLN A 184 -71.91 -2.41 19.80
CA GLN A 184 -70.57 -3.01 19.93
C GLN A 184 -70.02 -3.55 18.60
N GLN A 185 -70.86 -4.10 17.72
CA GLN A 185 -70.43 -4.59 16.40
C GLN A 185 -70.02 -3.44 15.46
N LYS A 186 -70.66 -2.27 15.59
CA LYS A 186 -70.40 -1.09 14.74
C LYS A 186 -69.07 -0.39 15.08
N GLN A 187 -68.58 -0.52 16.31
CA GLN A 187 -67.29 0.03 16.73
C GLN A 187 -66.11 -0.85 16.28
N LEU A 188 -66.29 -2.19 16.24
CA LEU A 188 -65.28 -3.16 15.80
C LEU A 188 -65.00 -3.09 14.28
N ASP A 189 -66.04 -2.81 13.48
CA ASP A 189 -65.92 -2.67 12.01
C ASP A 189 -65.31 -1.31 11.59
N ALA A 190 -65.47 -0.26 12.41
CA ALA A 190 -64.88 1.06 12.17
C ALA A 190 -63.36 1.12 12.48
N GLU A 191 -62.87 0.26 13.37
CA GLU A 191 -61.46 0.20 13.75
C GLU A 191 -60.60 -0.58 12.73
N LYS A 192 -61.17 -1.63 12.12
CA LYS A 192 -60.56 -2.35 10.98
C LYS A 192 -60.47 -1.49 9.72
N ALA A 193 -61.46 -0.63 9.46
CA ALA A 193 -61.43 0.29 8.32
C ALA A 193 -60.33 1.38 8.43
N LYS A 194 -59.98 1.80 9.66
CA LYS A 194 -58.90 2.78 9.89
C LYS A 194 -57.49 2.17 9.71
N GLN A 195 -57.29 0.89 10.04
CA GLN A 195 -56.01 0.20 9.80
C GLN A 195 -55.75 -0.07 8.31
N GLU A 196 -56.78 -0.37 7.52
CA GLU A 196 -56.69 -0.55 6.06
C GLU A 196 -56.35 0.77 5.34
N GLN A 197 -56.93 1.89 5.81
CA GLN A 197 -56.66 3.24 5.28
C GLN A 197 -55.21 3.69 5.49
N GLN A 198 -54.60 3.29 6.61
CA GLN A 198 -53.20 3.62 6.94
C GLN A 198 -52.20 2.79 6.12
N LYS A 199 -52.57 1.56 5.72
CA LYS A 199 -51.77 0.70 4.84
C LYS A 199 -51.79 1.17 3.37
N ASN A 200 -52.92 1.72 2.91
CA ASN A 200 -53.06 2.25 1.54
C ASN A 200 -52.37 3.61 1.35
N LEU A 201 -52.29 4.46 2.39
CA LEU A 201 -51.54 5.72 2.34
C LEU A 201 -50.01 5.53 2.21
N LEU A 202 -49.46 4.47 2.81
CA LEU A 202 -48.04 4.10 2.69
C LEU A 202 -47.68 3.52 1.30
N ALA A 203 -48.65 2.90 0.61
CA ALA A 203 -48.48 2.40 -0.77
C ALA A 203 -48.61 3.52 -1.82
N GLU A 204 -49.44 4.54 -1.57
CA GLU A 204 -49.62 5.70 -2.46
C GLU A 204 -48.43 6.68 -2.42
N GLU A 205 -47.76 6.88 -1.27
CA GLU A 205 -46.53 7.70 -1.21
C GLU A 205 -45.34 7.06 -1.96
N SER A 206 -45.23 5.73 -1.94
CA SER A 206 -44.20 5.00 -2.71
C SER A 206 -44.42 5.11 -4.23
N ASN A 207 -45.68 5.15 -4.67
CA ASN A 207 -46.04 5.28 -6.09
C ASN A 207 -45.98 6.74 -6.59
N ARG A 208 -46.23 7.74 -5.73
CA ARG A 208 -46.07 9.17 -6.07
C ARG A 208 -44.61 9.57 -6.28
N MET A 209 -43.67 9.06 -5.48
CA MET A 209 -42.23 9.31 -5.69
C MET A 209 -41.69 8.66 -6.98
N GLY A 210 -42.22 7.49 -7.38
CA GLY A 210 -41.89 6.86 -8.66
C GLY A 210 -42.42 7.63 -9.88
N ALA A 211 -43.65 8.16 -9.79
CA ALA A 211 -44.27 8.92 -10.87
C ALA A 211 -43.65 10.32 -11.09
N GLU A 212 -43.19 11.00 -10.04
CA GLU A 212 -42.45 12.27 -10.16
C GLU A 212 -41.03 12.09 -10.71
N GLN A 213 -40.34 10.99 -10.36
CA GLN A 213 -39.05 10.64 -10.98
C GLN A 213 -39.21 10.26 -12.45
N GLN A 214 -40.28 9.57 -12.83
CA GLN A 214 -40.55 9.20 -14.22
C GLN A 214 -40.96 10.39 -15.09
N LYS A 215 -41.70 11.37 -14.55
CA LYS A 215 -42.00 12.64 -15.25
C LYS A 215 -40.76 13.51 -15.45
N GLN A 216 -39.87 13.62 -14.44
CA GLN A 216 -38.60 14.33 -14.58
C GLN A 216 -37.62 13.61 -15.52
N LEU A 217 -37.68 12.27 -15.60
CA LEU A 217 -36.91 11.46 -16.54
C LEU A 217 -37.44 11.56 -17.97
N GLU A 218 -38.75 11.65 -18.18
CA GLU A 218 -39.38 11.86 -19.49
C GLU A 218 -39.18 13.31 -20.01
N GLU A 219 -39.17 14.30 -19.13
CA GLU A 219 -38.87 15.69 -19.47
C GLU A 219 -37.37 15.90 -19.76
N LYS A 220 -36.48 15.25 -18.98
CA LYS A 220 -35.04 15.15 -19.32
C LYS A 220 -34.80 14.35 -20.59
N ASN A 221 -35.52 13.26 -20.84
CA ASN A 221 -35.37 12.48 -22.08
C ASN A 221 -35.91 13.23 -23.30
N ARG A 222 -36.92 14.09 -23.16
CA ARG A 222 -37.32 15.03 -24.22
C ARG A 222 -36.28 16.13 -24.47
N GLN A 223 -35.64 16.64 -23.41
CA GLN A 223 -34.53 17.59 -23.56
C GLN A 223 -33.28 16.93 -24.15
N ILE A 224 -32.96 15.70 -23.76
CA ILE A 224 -31.86 14.87 -24.30
C ILE A 224 -32.16 14.47 -25.74
N GLN A 225 -33.41 14.13 -26.11
CA GLN A 225 -33.77 13.83 -27.49
C GLN A 225 -33.72 15.08 -28.37
N ALA A 226 -34.16 16.24 -27.87
CA ALA A 226 -34.01 17.51 -28.56
C ALA A 226 -32.54 17.95 -28.67
N GLU A 227 -31.71 17.69 -27.65
CA GLU A 227 -30.25 17.87 -27.70
C GLU A 227 -29.60 16.86 -28.62
N GLN A 228 -30.06 15.61 -28.70
CA GLN A 228 -29.54 14.57 -29.60
C GLN A 228 -29.94 14.82 -31.05
N ASP A 229 -31.12 15.37 -31.32
CA ASP A 229 -31.54 15.80 -32.65
C ASP A 229 -30.79 17.07 -33.08
N LYS A 230 -30.50 17.97 -32.12
CA LYS A 230 -29.62 19.13 -32.33
C LYS A 230 -28.16 18.72 -32.51
N LEU A 231 -27.66 17.75 -31.73
CA LEU A 231 -26.33 17.12 -31.89
C LEU A 231 -26.26 16.30 -33.17
N ALA A 232 -27.34 15.68 -33.63
CA ALA A 232 -27.37 14.94 -34.88
C ALA A 232 -27.37 15.89 -36.09
N ALA A 233 -28.06 17.02 -36.00
CA ALA A 233 -27.95 18.11 -36.97
C ALA A 233 -26.55 18.75 -36.95
N GLU A 234 -25.99 19.00 -35.77
CA GLU A 234 -24.66 19.57 -35.57
C GLU A 234 -23.56 18.58 -35.96
N LYS A 235 -23.76 17.26 -35.78
CA LYS A 235 -22.86 16.18 -36.22
C LYS A 235 -22.98 15.92 -37.71
N LYS A 236 -24.15 16.16 -38.34
CA LYS A 236 -24.31 16.15 -39.80
C LYS A 236 -23.68 17.39 -40.44
N GLN A 237 -23.69 18.52 -39.75
CA GLN A 237 -22.97 19.75 -40.12
C GLN A 237 -21.46 19.60 -39.88
N LEU A 238 -21.04 18.98 -38.77
CA LEU A 238 -19.64 18.62 -38.49
C LEU A 238 -19.12 17.52 -39.42
N GLU A 239 -19.94 16.58 -39.88
CA GLU A 239 -19.55 15.57 -40.88
C GLU A 239 -19.45 16.18 -42.27
N ALA A 240 -20.31 17.14 -42.61
CA ALA A 240 -20.17 17.92 -43.84
C ALA A 240 -18.92 18.82 -43.80
N GLU A 241 -18.65 19.48 -42.66
CA GLU A 241 -17.41 20.25 -42.42
C GLU A 241 -16.18 19.35 -42.32
N ARG A 242 -16.30 18.13 -41.78
CA ARG A 242 -15.21 17.14 -41.72
C ARG A 242 -14.96 16.49 -43.07
N GLN A 243 -15.98 16.31 -43.93
CA GLN A 243 -15.79 15.89 -45.32
C GLN A 243 -15.23 17.02 -46.18
N ALA A 244 -15.64 18.28 -45.95
CA ALA A 244 -15.01 19.45 -46.57
C ALA A 244 -13.57 19.63 -46.10
N PHE A 245 -13.28 19.47 -44.81
CA PHE A 245 -11.95 19.51 -44.21
C PHE A 245 -11.10 18.32 -44.65
N LEU A 246 -11.67 17.11 -44.83
CA LEU A 246 -10.95 15.96 -45.40
C LEU A 246 -10.68 16.12 -46.90
N ALA A 247 -11.54 16.81 -47.65
CA ALA A 247 -11.30 17.16 -49.05
C ALA A 247 -10.27 18.30 -49.20
N GLU A 248 -10.29 19.30 -48.30
CA GLU A 248 -9.29 20.36 -48.17
C GLU A 248 -7.94 19.78 -47.72
N LYS A 249 -7.97 18.84 -46.77
CA LYS A 249 -6.81 18.08 -46.28
C LYS A 249 -6.31 17.11 -47.34
N GLN A 250 -7.15 16.50 -48.19
CA GLN A 250 -6.70 15.72 -49.35
C GLN A 250 -6.12 16.60 -50.45
N LYS A 251 -6.59 17.85 -50.61
CA LYS A 251 -5.95 18.85 -51.48
C LYS A 251 -4.60 19.33 -50.91
N GLN A 252 -4.52 19.54 -49.60
CA GLN A 252 -3.27 19.91 -48.91
C GLN A 252 -2.28 18.74 -48.80
N GLU A 253 -2.76 17.52 -48.61
CA GLU A 253 -1.99 16.28 -48.63
C GLU A 253 -1.55 15.98 -50.06
N ALA A 254 -2.35 16.21 -51.11
CA ALA A 254 -1.91 16.13 -52.50
C ALA A 254 -0.83 17.18 -52.85
N ALA A 255 -0.94 18.41 -52.32
CA ALA A 255 0.08 19.46 -52.47
C ALA A 255 1.34 19.16 -51.62
N GLN A 256 1.19 18.62 -50.41
CA GLN A 256 2.29 18.12 -49.56
C GLN A 256 2.91 16.84 -50.10
N GLN A 257 2.20 16.04 -50.88
CA GLN A 257 2.68 14.80 -51.50
C GLN A 257 3.41 15.09 -52.81
N GLN A 258 3.11 16.19 -53.51
CA GLN A 258 4.01 16.77 -54.53
C GLN A 258 5.30 17.34 -53.90
N SER A 259 5.23 18.07 -52.78
CA SER A 259 6.41 18.54 -52.05
C SER A 259 7.22 17.39 -51.40
N SER A 260 6.54 16.36 -50.91
CA SER A 260 7.15 15.16 -50.34
C SER A 260 7.67 14.21 -51.40
N ASN A 261 7.16 14.23 -52.64
CA ASN A 261 7.76 13.51 -53.78
C ASN A 261 9.01 14.22 -54.31
N GLN A 262 9.07 15.57 -54.25
CA GLN A 262 10.32 16.31 -54.44
C GLN A 262 11.33 16.00 -53.33
N LYS A 263 10.92 16.03 -52.06
CA LYS A 263 11.78 15.64 -50.93
C LYS A 263 12.13 14.16 -50.90
N LYS A 264 11.29 13.24 -51.40
CA LYS A 264 11.63 11.81 -51.56
C LYS A 264 12.61 11.57 -52.68
N ASN A 265 12.55 12.35 -53.77
CA ASN A 265 13.56 12.28 -54.82
C ASN A 265 14.90 12.87 -54.35
N GLU A 266 14.89 13.96 -53.58
CA GLU A 266 16.09 14.51 -52.93
C GLU A 266 16.65 13.58 -51.84
N LEU A 267 15.78 12.91 -51.06
CA LEU A 267 16.17 11.95 -50.03
C LEU A 267 16.63 10.61 -50.63
N ALA A 268 16.08 10.18 -51.77
CA ALA A 268 16.56 9.03 -52.52
C ALA A 268 17.88 9.34 -53.25
N GLU A 269 18.11 10.59 -53.65
CA GLU A 269 19.39 11.05 -54.18
C GLU A 269 20.44 11.23 -53.06
N GLN A 270 20.04 11.67 -51.87
CA GLN A 270 20.89 11.68 -50.67
C GLN A 270 21.18 10.27 -50.15
N GLN A 271 20.23 9.35 -50.25
CA GLN A 271 20.43 7.93 -49.91
C GLN A 271 21.29 7.23 -50.96
N ARG A 272 21.14 7.54 -52.26
CA ARG A 272 22.09 7.08 -53.29
C ARG A 272 23.48 7.66 -53.10
N LYS A 273 23.61 8.92 -52.69
CA LYS A 273 24.90 9.54 -52.32
C LYS A 273 25.47 8.92 -51.04
N LEU A 274 24.65 8.54 -50.06
CA LEU A 274 25.07 7.83 -48.84
C LEU A 274 25.45 6.37 -49.13
N ASP A 275 24.76 5.69 -50.03
CA ASP A 275 25.06 4.33 -50.48
C ASP A 275 26.28 4.32 -51.41
N GLU A 276 26.49 5.36 -52.22
CA GLU A 276 27.74 5.59 -52.95
C GLU A 276 28.87 5.97 -52.00
N ARG A 277 28.62 6.74 -50.94
CA ARG A 277 29.63 7.09 -49.92
C ARG A 277 29.95 5.90 -49.03
N ALA A 278 28.99 5.01 -48.79
CA ALA A 278 29.18 3.72 -48.11
C ALA A 278 29.88 2.71 -49.02
N LYS A 279 29.60 2.71 -50.33
CA LYS A 279 30.41 1.98 -51.33
C LYS A 279 31.81 2.54 -51.44
N GLN A 280 32.00 3.87 -51.43
CA GLN A 280 33.31 4.51 -51.42
C GLN A 280 34.04 4.28 -50.09
N GLN A 281 33.34 4.19 -48.95
CA GLN A 281 33.92 3.81 -47.67
C GLN A 281 34.23 2.32 -47.59
N ALA A 282 33.44 1.45 -48.22
CA ALA A 282 33.74 0.03 -48.35
C ALA A 282 34.88 -0.21 -49.36
N GLU A 283 34.97 0.57 -50.43
CA GLU A 283 36.08 0.58 -51.38
C GLU A 283 37.33 1.20 -50.75
N GLN A 284 37.20 2.26 -49.93
CA GLN A 284 38.29 2.81 -49.12
C GLN A 284 38.73 1.83 -48.05
N GLN A 285 37.81 1.11 -47.40
CA GLN A 285 38.13 0.09 -46.41
C GLN A 285 38.78 -1.12 -47.08
N LYS A 286 38.32 -1.51 -48.27
CA LYS A 286 38.96 -2.53 -49.11
C LYS A 286 40.31 -2.07 -49.62
N GLN A 287 40.49 -0.80 -49.98
CA GLN A 287 41.79 -0.21 -50.32
C GLN A 287 42.69 -0.12 -49.08
N LEU A 288 42.15 0.14 -47.89
CA LEU A 288 42.88 0.16 -46.61
C LEU A 288 43.28 -1.26 -46.17
N ASP A 289 42.44 -2.25 -46.46
CA ASP A 289 42.70 -3.66 -46.18
C ASP A 289 43.63 -4.26 -47.23
N GLU A 290 43.55 -3.84 -48.49
CA GLU A 290 44.54 -4.11 -49.53
C GLU A 290 45.86 -3.36 -49.27
N GLU A 291 45.83 -2.16 -48.69
CA GLU A 291 47.01 -1.40 -48.27
C GLU A 291 47.61 -2.00 -46.99
N ARG A 292 46.81 -2.54 -46.07
CA ARG A 292 47.26 -3.35 -44.92
C ARG A 292 47.79 -4.70 -45.36
N ALA A 293 47.20 -5.32 -46.38
CA ALA A 293 47.71 -6.55 -46.98
C ALA A 293 49.00 -6.27 -47.77
N ARG A 294 49.08 -5.17 -48.52
CA ARG A 294 50.31 -4.68 -49.16
C ARG A 294 51.34 -4.31 -48.11
N ASN A 295 51.00 -3.61 -47.03
CA ASN A 295 51.91 -3.30 -45.93
C ASN A 295 52.34 -4.55 -45.16
N ALA A 296 51.48 -5.57 -45.01
CA ALA A 296 51.84 -6.86 -44.44
C ALA A 296 52.74 -7.66 -45.39
N GLN A 297 52.50 -7.57 -46.70
CA GLN A 297 53.35 -8.14 -47.74
C GLN A 297 54.67 -7.37 -47.87
N GLN A 298 54.68 -6.05 -47.62
CA GLN A 298 55.85 -5.19 -47.57
C GLN A 298 56.63 -5.42 -46.27
N LYS A 299 55.95 -5.68 -45.14
CA LYS A 299 56.55 -6.13 -43.87
C LYS A 299 57.16 -7.52 -44.00
N ASN A 300 56.49 -8.43 -44.70
CA ASN A 300 57.02 -9.77 -45.01
C ASN A 300 58.14 -9.69 -46.05
N GLN A 301 58.10 -8.78 -47.03
CA GLN A 301 59.21 -8.51 -47.95
C GLN A 301 60.38 -7.79 -47.26
N LEU A 302 60.13 -6.94 -46.26
CA LEU A 302 61.15 -6.30 -45.40
C LEU A 302 61.73 -7.30 -44.39
N ALA A 303 60.92 -8.23 -43.89
CA ALA A 303 61.37 -9.34 -43.06
C ALA A 303 62.14 -10.38 -43.90
N GLU A 304 61.71 -10.67 -45.13
CA GLU A 304 62.45 -11.49 -46.09
C GLU A 304 63.69 -10.77 -46.61
N GLN A 305 63.69 -9.44 -46.79
CA GLN A 305 64.89 -8.65 -47.12
C GLN A 305 65.83 -8.59 -45.92
N SER A 306 65.34 -8.47 -44.70
CA SER A 306 66.16 -8.54 -43.48
C SER A 306 66.73 -9.94 -43.28
N THR A 307 65.94 -10.98 -43.57
CA THR A 307 66.38 -12.38 -43.52
C THR A 307 67.33 -12.69 -44.67
N ARG A 308 67.12 -12.14 -45.87
CA ARG A 308 68.04 -12.24 -47.00
C ARG A 308 69.30 -11.43 -46.76
N GLN A 309 69.24 -10.24 -46.16
CA GLN A 309 70.41 -9.45 -45.74
C GLN A 309 71.16 -10.15 -44.61
N GLN A 310 70.48 -10.84 -43.69
CA GLN A 310 71.13 -11.69 -42.69
C GLN A 310 71.72 -12.96 -43.32
N GLN A 311 71.05 -13.59 -44.28
CA GLN A 311 71.57 -14.75 -45.01
C GLN A 311 72.69 -14.37 -45.99
N GLU A 312 72.68 -13.16 -46.54
CA GLU A 312 73.69 -12.63 -47.44
C GLU A 312 74.87 -12.07 -46.65
N ALA A 313 74.66 -11.47 -45.47
CA ALA A 313 75.71 -11.19 -44.50
C ALA A 313 76.33 -12.48 -43.97
N GLN A 314 75.52 -13.52 -43.71
CA GLN A 314 76.02 -14.84 -43.32
C GLN A 314 76.76 -15.53 -44.47
N ARG A 315 76.27 -15.42 -45.72
CA ARG A 315 77.00 -15.92 -46.90
C ARG A 315 78.27 -15.14 -47.18
N GLN A 316 78.29 -13.82 -47.01
CA GLN A 316 79.49 -12.99 -47.10
C GLN A 316 80.47 -13.28 -45.96
N LEU A 317 79.97 -13.64 -44.77
CA LEU A 317 80.78 -14.10 -43.65
C LEU A 317 81.34 -15.50 -43.92
N ASP A 318 80.53 -16.41 -44.47
CA ASP A 318 80.94 -17.77 -44.85
C ASP A 318 81.87 -17.76 -46.07
N GLU A 319 81.69 -16.81 -46.98
CA GLU A 319 82.55 -16.58 -48.14
C GLU A 319 83.85 -15.88 -47.73
N LYS A 320 83.81 -14.90 -46.81
CA LYS A 320 85.02 -14.38 -46.15
C LYS A 320 85.72 -15.46 -45.37
N ASN A 321 85.01 -16.35 -44.68
CA ASN A 321 85.60 -17.46 -43.94
C ASN A 321 86.17 -18.52 -44.89
N ARG A 322 85.56 -18.76 -46.05
CA ARG A 322 86.13 -19.61 -47.11
C ARG A 322 87.31 -18.95 -47.82
N GLN A 323 87.28 -17.65 -48.05
CA GLN A 323 88.40 -16.86 -48.58
C GLN A 323 89.55 -16.83 -47.58
N LEU A 324 89.26 -16.70 -46.28
CA LEU A 324 90.23 -16.78 -45.19
C LEU A 324 90.78 -18.20 -45.05
N GLN A 325 89.95 -19.24 -45.20
CA GLN A 325 90.41 -20.63 -45.24
C GLN A 325 91.23 -20.94 -46.50
N ALA A 326 90.87 -20.36 -47.64
CA ALA A 326 91.63 -20.46 -48.87
C ALA A 326 92.92 -19.64 -48.81
N GLU A 327 92.96 -18.48 -48.15
CA GLU A 327 94.17 -17.73 -47.82
C GLU A 327 95.03 -18.47 -46.80
N LEU A 328 94.45 -19.11 -45.79
CA LEU A 328 95.17 -19.96 -44.84
C LEU A 328 95.72 -21.21 -45.53
N GLN A 329 94.99 -21.78 -46.49
CA GLN A 329 95.47 -22.90 -47.31
C GLN A 329 96.53 -22.43 -48.30
N LYS A 330 96.38 -21.24 -48.89
CA LYS A 330 97.38 -20.60 -49.78
C LYS A 330 98.62 -20.18 -49.00
N LEU A 331 98.49 -19.74 -47.75
CA LEU A 331 99.57 -19.49 -46.78
C LEU A 331 100.18 -20.82 -46.30
N ALA A 332 99.40 -21.89 -46.17
CA ALA A 332 99.92 -23.22 -45.85
C ALA A 332 100.66 -23.83 -47.04
N ASP A 333 100.20 -23.59 -48.26
CA ASP A 333 100.86 -23.98 -49.50
C ASP A 333 102.05 -23.06 -49.83
N GLU A 334 101.99 -21.76 -49.52
CA GLU A 334 103.13 -20.82 -49.52
C GLU A 334 104.12 -21.19 -48.42
N LYS A 335 103.68 -21.69 -47.26
CA LYS A 335 104.56 -22.24 -46.22
C LYS A 335 105.19 -23.55 -46.69
N LYS A 336 104.45 -24.39 -47.41
CA LYS A 336 104.95 -25.64 -48.01
C LYS A 336 105.90 -25.35 -49.18
N GLN A 337 105.65 -24.28 -49.93
CA GLN A 337 106.49 -23.74 -51.00
C GLN A 337 107.70 -23.00 -50.42
N LEU A 338 107.59 -22.26 -49.32
CA LEU A 338 108.69 -21.69 -48.55
C LEU A 338 109.50 -22.77 -47.85
N GLU A 339 108.91 -23.90 -47.46
CA GLU A 339 109.62 -25.09 -46.96
C GLU A 339 110.30 -25.85 -48.09
N ALA A 340 109.70 -25.89 -49.29
CA ALA A 340 110.30 -26.40 -50.51
C ALA A 340 111.42 -25.48 -51.04
N ASP A 341 111.25 -24.16 -50.96
CA ASP A 341 112.21 -23.10 -51.30
C ASP A 341 113.27 -22.97 -50.22
N ARG A 342 112.98 -23.28 -48.96
CA ARG A 342 113.97 -23.50 -47.90
C ARG A 342 114.73 -24.80 -48.14
N LYS A 343 114.09 -25.87 -48.65
CA LYS A 343 114.75 -27.08 -49.14
C LYS A 343 115.60 -26.81 -50.39
N ALA A 344 115.16 -25.92 -51.28
CA ALA A 344 115.85 -25.52 -52.50
C ALA A 344 116.97 -24.51 -52.22
N PHE A 345 116.81 -23.61 -51.25
CA PHE A 345 117.82 -22.70 -50.70
C PHE A 345 118.84 -23.46 -49.84
N LEU A 346 118.42 -24.51 -49.12
CA LEU A 346 119.34 -25.48 -48.48
C LEU A 346 120.00 -26.42 -49.50
N ALA A 347 119.46 -26.57 -50.71
CA ALA A 347 120.08 -27.30 -51.83
C ALA A 347 121.01 -26.40 -52.66
N ASP A 348 120.72 -25.11 -52.80
CA ASP A 348 121.55 -24.09 -53.46
C ASP A 348 122.67 -23.58 -52.56
N LYS A 349 122.45 -23.48 -51.24
CA LYS A 349 123.54 -23.38 -50.24
C LYS A 349 124.43 -24.63 -50.24
N LYS A 350 123.92 -25.78 -50.70
CA LYS A 350 124.70 -27.02 -50.94
C LYS A 350 125.38 -27.08 -52.31
N LYS A 351 125.10 -26.12 -53.21
CA LYS A 351 125.74 -26.02 -54.54
C LYS A 351 126.76 -24.89 -54.62
N GLN A 352 126.77 -23.96 -53.65
CA GLN A 352 127.74 -22.87 -53.55
C GLN A 352 128.75 -23.07 -52.40
N GLU A 353 129.21 -24.30 -52.18
CA GLU A 353 130.40 -24.61 -51.34
C GLU A 353 131.00 -25.96 -51.76
N SER A 354 131.34 -26.07 -53.05
CA SER A 354 132.16 -27.18 -53.57
C SER A 354 133.64 -26.77 -53.56
N GLN A 355 134.32 -26.74 -52.41
CA GLN A 355 135.79 -26.83 -52.31
C GLN A 355 136.29 -26.95 -50.85
N LYS A 356 136.94 -28.08 -50.57
CA LYS A 356 138.04 -28.32 -49.60
C LYS A 356 137.74 -28.35 -48.08
N GLN A 357 137.84 -29.59 -47.59
CA GLN A 357 138.73 -30.06 -46.51
C GLN A 357 138.41 -29.76 -45.03
N ILE A 358 138.44 -30.86 -44.26
CA ILE A 358 138.82 -31.05 -42.83
C ILE A 358 137.70 -31.50 -41.86
N SER A 359 137.80 -32.81 -41.55
CA SER A 359 137.68 -33.57 -40.29
C SER A 359 136.64 -33.30 -39.18
N ALA A 360 136.11 -34.45 -38.74
CA ALA A 360 135.95 -34.94 -37.37
C ALA A 360 134.69 -34.56 -36.55
N ASP A 361 134.18 -35.60 -35.88
CA ASP A 361 133.19 -35.66 -34.80
C ASP A 361 131.70 -35.50 -35.10
N ALA A 362 130.96 -36.62 -35.02
CA ALA A 362 129.92 -36.81 -33.99
C ALA A 362 129.10 -38.09 -34.24
N LYS A 363 129.74 -39.25 -34.02
CA LYS A 363 129.16 -40.59 -34.08
C LYS A 363 128.36 -40.95 -32.80
N LYS A 364 127.58 -40.02 -32.21
CA LYS A 364 127.01 -40.18 -30.85
C LYS A 364 125.51 -39.90 -30.67
N GLN A 365 124.72 -39.76 -31.74
CA GLN A 365 123.26 -39.49 -31.64
C GLN A 365 122.33 -40.55 -32.25
N LEU A 366 122.84 -41.66 -32.78
CA LEU A 366 122.01 -42.66 -33.49
C LEU A 366 121.49 -43.82 -32.60
N ALA A 367 121.87 -43.89 -31.31
CA ALA A 367 121.47 -45.00 -30.43
C ALA A 367 120.19 -44.75 -29.62
N GLU A 368 119.71 -43.50 -29.52
CA GLU A 368 118.52 -43.13 -28.71
C GLU A 368 117.19 -43.34 -29.46
N GLN A 369 117.19 -43.26 -30.80
CA GLN A 369 115.97 -43.32 -31.61
C GLN A 369 115.37 -44.73 -31.76
N GLN A 370 116.12 -45.80 -31.54
CA GLN A 370 115.63 -47.17 -31.71
C GLN A 370 114.78 -47.65 -30.53
N ARG A 371 114.89 -47.02 -29.35
CA ARG A 371 114.19 -47.47 -28.12
C ARG A 371 112.76 -46.94 -28.01
N GLN A 372 112.42 -45.86 -28.70
CA GLN A 372 111.10 -45.20 -28.62
C GLN A 372 110.04 -45.77 -29.58
N LEU A 373 110.43 -46.59 -30.56
CA LEU A 373 109.49 -47.18 -31.53
C LEU A 373 108.78 -48.44 -31.00
N ASP A 374 109.40 -49.19 -30.08
CA ASP A 374 108.84 -50.45 -29.58
C ASP A 374 107.76 -50.28 -28.50
N GLU A 375 107.73 -49.16 -27.76
CA GLU A 375 106.67 -48.86 -26.77
C GLU A 375 105.35 -48.43 -27.42
N ARG A 376 105.41 -47.76 -28.57
CA ARG A 376 104.23 -47.21 -29.25
C ARG A 376 103.34 -48.29 -29.87
N ALA A 377 103.93 -49.42 -30.29
CA ALA A 377 103.22 -50.56 -30.85
C ALA A 377 102.40 -51.35 -29.79
N LYS A 378 102.83 -51.36 -28.52
CA LYS A 378 102.10 -52.04 -27.43
C LYS A 378 100.85 -51.26 -26.98
N GLN A 379 100.86 -49.93 -27.05
CA GLN A 379 99.73 -49.10 -26.66
C GLN A 379 98.56 -49.15 -27.67
N GLN A 380 98.84 -49.28 -28.97
CA GLN A 380 97.79 -49.36 -30.00
C GLN A 380 97.00 -50.68 -29.97
N ALA A 381 97.64 -51.80 -29.58
CA ALA A 381 96.95 -53.09 -29.45
C ALA A 381 95.97 -53.16 -28.26
N ALA A 382 96.21 -52.38 -27.20
CA ALA A 382 95.33 -52.31 -26.04
C ALA A 382 94.06 -51.48 -26.31
N GLN A 383 94.19 -50.40 -27.09
CA GLN A 383 93.07 -49.52 -27.45
C GLN A 383 92.05 -50.19 -28.37
N GLN A 384 92.50 -51.05 -29.29
CA GLN A 384 91.62 -51.77 -30.22
C GLN A 384 90.71 -52.79 -29.49
N LYS A 385 91.21 -53.47 -28.45
CA LYS A 385 90.43 -54.41 -27.64
C LYS A 385 89.32 -53.75 -26.82
N GLN A 386 89.51 -52.50 -26.38
CA GLN A 386 88.49 -51.75 -25.65
C GLN A 386 87.34 -51.31 -26.57
N LEU A 387 87.65 -50.89 -27.79
CA LEU A 387 86.66 -50.42 -28.77
C LEU A 387 85.71 -51.54 -29.25
N ASP A 388 86.23 -52.76 -29.37
CA ASP A 388 85.43 -53.91 -29.80
C ASP A 388 84.50 -54.44 -28.69
N ALA A 389 84.89 -54.31 -27.42
CA ALA A 389 84.03 -54.62 -26.27
C ALA A 389 82.88 -53.63 -26.11
N GLU A 390 83.11 -52.35 -26.39
CA GLU A 390 82.12 -51.28 -26.27
C GLU A 390 81.01 -51.37 -27.32
N LYS A 391 81.35 -51.79 -28.55
CA LYS A 391 80.37 -52.05 -29.62
C LYS A 391 79.41 -53.19 -29.29
N VAL A 392 79.90 -54.26 -28.64
CA VAL A 392 79.05 -55.39 -28.22
C VAL A 392 78.10 -54.98 -27.09
N ALA A 393 78.54 -54.11 -26.18
CA ALA A 393 77.70 -53.57 -25.11
C ALA A 393 76.57 -52.65 -25.66
N GLN A 394 76.88 -51.77 -26.62
CA GLN A 394 75.88 -50.91 -27.27
C GLN A 394 74.82 -51.71 -28.04
N GLN A 395 75.21 -52.81 -28.71
CA GLN A 395 74.25 -53.64 -29.43
C GLN A 395 73.27 -54.36 -28.49
N LYS A 396 73.77 -54.89 -27.35
CA LYS A 396 72.90 -55.48 -26.31
C LYS A 396 71.90 -54.48 -25.73
N GLN A 397 72.30 -53.22 -25.59
CA GLN A 397 71.42 -52.17 -25.07
C GLN A 397 70.32 -51.79 -26.07
N LYS A 398 70.62 -51.77 -27.38
CA LYS A 398 69.63 -51.58 -28.44
C LYS A 398 68.57 -52.69 -28.47
N ASP A 399 68.99 -53.94 -28.31
CA ASP A 399 68.07 -55.09 -28.37
C ASP A 399 67.12 -55.15 -27.15
N LEU A 400 67.58 -54.69 -25.98
CA LEU A 400 66.75 -54.55 -24.77
C LEU A 400 65.69 -53.44 -24.92
N LEU A 401 66.10 -52.27 -25.43
CA LEU A 401 65.18 -51.14 -25.70
C LEU A 401 64.12 -51.50 -26.75
N ALA A 402 64.48 -52.28 -27.78
CA ALA A 402 63.54 -52.74 -28.79
C ALA A 402 62.48 -53.71 -28.23
N LYS A 403 62.87 -54.61 -27.31
CA LYS A 403 61.93 -55.52 -26.63
C LYS A 403 60.98 -54.78 -25.69
N GLU A 404 61.46 -53.76 -24.98
CA GLU A 404 60.65 -52.98 -24.04
C GLU A 404 59.63 -52.08 -24.77
N SER A 405 60.05 -51.47 -25.88
CA SER A 405 59.18 -50.74 -26.82
C SER A 405 58.04 -51.61 -27.37
N ALA A 406 58.35 -52.82 -27.84
CA ALA A 406 57.35 -53.75 -28.37
C ALA A 406 56.34 -54.20 -27.29
N LYS A 407 56.78 -54.36 -26.04
CA LYS A 407 55.91 -54.71 -24.91
C LYS A 407 54.95 -53.57 -24.56
N GLN A 408 55.44 -52.33 -24.52
CA GLN A 408 54.60 -51.14 -24.28
C GLN A 408 53.55 -50.93 -25.38
N GLN A 409 53.92 -51.13 -26.65
CA GLN A 409 52.97 -51.02 -27.76
C GLN A 409 51.88 -52.09 -27.72
N ALA A 410 52.22 -53.33 -27.32
CA ALA A 410 51.23 -54.40 -27.15
C ALA A 410 50.25 -54.11 -25.99
N GLU A 411 50.74 -53.52 -24.91
CA GLU A 411 49.94 -53.17 -23.73
C GLU A 411 49.01 -51.98 -24.00
N GLN A 412 49.48 -50.96 -24.73
CA GLN A 412 48.65 -49.85 -25.21
C GLN A 412 47.55 -50.32 -26.16
N LYS A 413 47.86 -51.23 -27.09
CA LYS A 413 46.86 -51.80 -28.01
C LYS A 413 45.76 -52.55 -27.24
N LYS A 414 46.14 -53.30 -26.20
CA LYS A 414 45.19 -54.04 -25.35
C LYS A 414 44.29 -53.12 -24.53
N GLN A 415 44.82 -51.99 -24.03
CA GLN A 415 44.03 -50.96 -23.36
C GLN A 415 43.05 -50.26 -24.31
N LEU A 416 43.49 -49.95 -25.54
CA LEU A 416 42.65 -49.29 -26.53
C LEU A 416 41.49 -50.19 -27.00
N GLU A 417 41.74 -51.49 -27.17
CA GLU A 417 40.70 -52.47 -27.49
C GLU A 417 39.67 -52.64 -26.34
N ALA A 418 40.12 -52.58 -25.08
CA ALA A 418 39.22 -52.61 -23.92
C ALA A 418 38.35 -51.33 -23.82
N GLN A 419 38.93 -50.16 -24.06
CA GLN A 419 38.21 -48.88 -24.08
C GLN A 419 37.18 -48.83 -25.23
N ASN A 420 37.55 -49.27 -26.43
CA ASN A 420 36.61 -49.32 -27.55
C ASN A 420 35.44 -50.28 -27.28
N LYS A 421 35.66 -51.39 -26.56
CA LYS A 421 34.60 -52.32 -26.17
C LYS A 421 33.65 -51.71 -25.14
N GLN A 422 34.15 -50.91 -24.20
CA GLN A 422 33.32 -50.17 -23.24
C GLN A 422 32.49 -49.07 -23.91
N LEU A 423 33.11 -48.31 -24.82
CA LEU A 423 32.42 -47.26 -25.58
C LEU A 423 31.27 -47.82 -26.42
N LEU A 424 31.47 -48.98 -27.05
CA LEU A 424 30.42 -49.65 -27.84
C LEU A 424 29.25 -50.13 -26.97
N ALA A 425 29.53 -50.58 -25.75
CA ALA A 425 28.50 -50.99 -24.78
C ALA A 425 27.69 -49.79 -24.25
N GLU A 426 28.36 -48.66 -24.03
CA GLU A 426 27.73 -47.41 -23.58
C GLU A 426 26.86 -46.77 -24.68
N GLN A 427 27.34 -46.77 -25.93
CA GLN A 427 26.54 -46.33 -27.08
C GLN A 427 25.27 -47.17 -27.26
N LYS A 428 25.35 -48.48 -27.02
CA LYS A 428 24.17 -49.36 -27.06
C LYS A 428 23.19 -49.02 -25.93
N ARG A 429 23.69 -48.75 -24.71
CA ARG A 429 22.85 -48.38 -23.56
C ARG A 429 22.12 -47.05 -23.78
N LEU A 430 22.82 -46.06 -24.34
CA LEU A 430 22.25 -44.76 -24.70
C LEU A 430 21.18 -44.86 -25.80
N ALA A 431 21.37 -45.75 -26.79
CA ALA A 431 20.38 -46.00 -27.82
C ALA A 431 19.10 -46.67 -27.26
N ASP A 432 19.25 -47.59 -26.31
CA ASP A 432 18.11 -48.23 -25.63
C ASP A 432 17.37 -47.23 -24.72
N GLU A 433 18.09 -46.30 -24.07
CA GLU A 433 17.52 -45.24 -23.24
C GLU A 433 16.78 -44.18 -24.08
N GLN A 434 17.32 -43.80 -25.24
CA GLN A 434 16.62 -42.94 -26.21
C GLN A 434 15.30 -43.56 -26.70
N LYS A 435 15.29 -44.86 -27.00
CA LYS A 435 14.05 -45.57 -27.35
C LYS A 435 13.02 -45.55 -26.23
N LYS A 436 13.45 -45.66 -24.98
CA LYS A 436 12.55 -45.62 -23.82
C LYS A 436 11.96 -44.22 -23.62
N LEU A 437 12.77 -43.17 -23.71
CA LEU A 437 12.30 -41.78 -23.65
C LEU A 437 11.33 -41.44 -24.77
N GLU A 438 11.56 -41.95 -25.97
CA GLU A 438 10.68 -41.70 -27.12
C GLU A 438 9.32 -42.41 -26.95
N ALA A 439 9.30 -43.61 -26.36
CA ALA A 439 8.08 -44.31 -26.00
C ALA A 439 7.29 -43.57 -24.88
N GLU A 440 7.98 -43.07 -23.85
CA GLU A 440 7.37 -42.25 -22.78
C GLU A 440 6.80 -40.94 -23.33
N ARG A 441 7.51 -40.28 -24.26
CA ARG A 441 7.03 -39.06 -24.93
C ARG A 441 5.77 -39.33 -25.75
N GLN A 442 5.66 -40.47 -26.42
CA GLN A 442 4.44 -40.84 -27.14
C GLN A 442 3.27 -41.18 -26.19
N ALA A 443 3.54 -41.85 -25.06
CA ALA A 443 2.52 -42.10 -24.03
C ALA A 443 1.98 -40.79 -23.43
N PHE A 444 2.86 -39.82 -23.17
CA PHE A 444 2.47 -38.50 -22.68
C PHE A 444 1.60 -37.72 -23.67
N LEU A 445 1.95 -37.76 -24.96
CA LEU A 445 1.15 -37.11 -26.01
C LEU A 445 -0.24 -37.75 -26.16
N ALA A 446 -0.34 -39.08 -26.04
CA ALA A 446 -1.61 -39.80 -26.07
C ALA A 446 -2.50 -39.45 -24.86
N GLU A 447 -1.91 -39.32 -23.67
CA GLU A 447 -2.63 -38.92 -22.46
C GLU A 447 -3.12 -37.47 -22.54
N LYS A 448 -2.29 -36.57 -23.07
CA LYS A 448 -2.69 -35.18 -23.33
C LYS A 448 -3.90 -35.09 -24.27
N GLN A 449 -3.91 -35.88 -25.35
CA GLN A 449 -5.05 -35.94 -26.28
C GLN A 449 -6.32 -36.49 -25.61
N ARG A 450 -6.20 -37.45 -24.69
CA ARG A 450 -7.34 -37.94 -23.91
C ARG A 450 -7.92 -36.86 -23.01
N GLN A 451 -7.07 -36.11 -22.31
CA GLN A 451 -7.51 -35.02 -21.44
C GLN A 451 -8.17 -33.89 -22.22
N GLU A 452 -7.64 -33.52 -23.39
CA GLU A 452 -8.26 -32.54 -24.29
C GLU A 452 -9.64 -33.02 -24.79
N ALA A 453 -9.79 -34.31 -25.11
CA ALA A 453 -11.07 -34.90 -25.51
C ALA A 453 -12.09 -34.96 -24.35
N GLU A 454 -11.65 -35.20 -23.11
CA GLU A 454 -12.51 -35.16 -21.93
C GLU A 454 -12.96 -33.73 -21.60
N LEU A 455 -12.08 -32.75 -21.72
CA LEU A 455 -12.41 -31.33 -21.53
C LEU A 455 -13.46 -30.87 -22.56
N GLN A 456 -13.31 -31.32 -23.81
CA GLN A 456 -14.28 -31.02 -24.86
C GLN A 456 -15.64 -31.66 -24.58
N ARG A 457 -15.69 -32.92 -24.12
CA ARG A 457 -16.93 -33.59 -23.72
C ARG A 457 -17.61 -32.91 -22.53
N ALA A 458 -16.83 -32.40 -21.57
CA ALA A 458 -17.36 -31.64 -20.44
C ALA A 458 -17.96 -30.29 -20.89
N SER A 459 -17.28 -29.59 -21.80
CA SER A 459 -17.78 -28.35 -22.42
C SER A 459 -19.08 -28.57 -23.20
N ASP A 460 -19.16 -29.65 -23.98
CA ASP A 460 -20.36 -29.96 -24.78
C ASP A 460 -21.54 -30.37 -23.88
N LYS A 461 -21.27 -31.07 -22.75
CA LYS A 461 -22.29 -31.34 -21.73
C LYS A 461 -22.81 -30.05 -21.08
N GLN A 462 -21.92 -29.13 -20.75
CA GLN A 462 -22.29 -27.84 -20.16
C GLN A 462 -23.11 -26.96 -21.12
N LYS A 463 -22.80 -26.99 -22.43
CA LYS A 463 -23.63 -26.33 -23.46
C LYS A 463 -25.03 -26.93 -23.57
N ASN A 464 -25.16 -28.25 -23.49
CA ASN A 464 -26.46 -28.92 -23.53
C ASN A 464 -27.29 -28.65 -22.27
N ASP A 465 -26.67 -28.61 -21.10
CA ASP A 465 -27.34 -28.26 -19.84
C ASP A 465 -27.81 -26.78 -19.85
N LEU A 466 -27.02 -25.87 -20.42
CA LEU A 466 -27.39 -24.47 -20.59
C LEU A 466 -28.53 -24.28 -21.59
N ALA A 467 -28.54 -25.06 -22.69
CA ALA A 467 -29.63 -25.05 -23.66
C ALA A 467 -30.95 -25.59 -23.05
N LEU A 468 -30.86 -26.58 -22.15
CA LEU A 468 -32.02 -27.11 -21.42
C LEU A 468 -32.58 -26.07 -20.43
N GLN A 469 -31.71 -25.34 -19.73
CA GLN A 469 -32.12 -24.24 -18.84
C GLN A 469 -32.76 -23.09 -19.60
N GLN A 470 -32.23 -22.71 -20.76
CA GLN A 470 -32.82 -21.66 -21.60
C GLN A 470 -34.23 -22.04 -22.08
N LYS A 471 -34.43 -23.30 -22.46
CA LYS A 471 -35.75 -23.81 -22.89
C LYS A 471 -36.80 -23.77 -21.76
N GLN A 472 -36.38 -24.03 -20.51
CA GLN A 472 -37.24 -23.91 -19.33
C GLN A 472 -37.57 -22.46 -18.97
N ILE A 473 -36.64 -21.52 -19.22
CA ILE A 473 -36.88 -20.08 -19.06
C ILE A 473 -37.88 -19.58 -20.10
N ASP A 474 -37.75 -20.02 -21.35
CA ASP A 474 -38.66 -19.63 -22.44
C ASP A 474 -40.08 -20.17 -22.23
N GLU A 475 -40.23 -21.39 -21.68
CA GLU A 475 -41.54 -21.95 -21.28
C GLU A 475 -42.17 -21.18 -20.12
N ARG A 476 -41.39 -20.78 -19.10
CA ARG A 476 -41.88 -19.92 -18.00
C ARG A 476 -42.28 -18.53 -18.49
N ALA A 477 -41.55 -17.96 -19.44
CA ALA A 477 -41.88 -16.68 -20.06
C ALA A 477 -43.19 -16.77 -20.84
N LYS A 478 -43.45 -17.88 -21.54
CA LYS A 478 -44.74 -18.15 -22.20
C LYS A 478 -45.90 -18.24 -21.21
N GLN A 479 -45.72 -18.95 -20.10
CA GLN A 479 -46.76 -19.06 -19.06
C GLN A 479 -47.06 -17.73 -18.38
N GLN A 480 -46.03 -16.89 -18.15
CA GLN A 480 -46.21 -15.54 -17.61
C GLN A 480 -46.89 -14.60 -18.61
N ALA A 481 -46.59 -14.71 -19.91
CA ALA A 481 -47.26 -13.93 -20.94
C ALA A 481 -48.76 -14.30 -21.07
N GLU A 482 -49.11 -15.58 -20.90
CA GLU A 482 -50.49 -16.06 -20.90
C GLU A 482 -51.28 -15.52 -19.68
N GLN A 483 -50.66 -15.52 -18.49
CA GLN A 483 -51.25 -14.93 -17.27
C GLN A 483 -51.41 -13.41 -17.38
N GLN A 484 -50.43 -12.72 -17.98
CA GLN A 484 -50.51 -11.28 -18.19
C GLN A 484 -51.65 -10.92 -19.15
N LYS A 485 -51.85 -11.72 -20.21
CA LYS A 485 -52.94 -11.53 -21.18
C LYS A 485 -54.33 -11.72 -20.56
N GLN A 486 -54.47 -12.61 -19.57
CA GLN A 486 -55.70 -12.79 -18.80
C GLN A 486 -55.95 -11.60 -17.87
N LEU A 487 -54.91 -11.09 -17.21
CA LEU A 487 -54.98 -9.92 -16.32
C LEU A 487 -55.33 -8.63 -17.09
N ASP A 488 -54.80 -8.47 -18.31
CA ASP A 488 -55.06 -7.30 -19.14
C ASP A 488 -56.49 -7.33 -19.74
N ALA A 489 -57.03 -8.52 -20.03
CA ALA A 489 -58.43 -8.68 -20.43
C ALA A 489 -59.41 -8.35 -19.29
N GLU A 490 -59.03 -8.63 -18.05
CA GLU A 490 -59.83 -8.31 -16.85
C GLU A 490 -59.77 -6.83 -16.49
N LYS A 491 -58.60 -6.19 -16.67
CA LYS A 491 -58.44 -4.72 -16.57
C LYS A 491 -59.25 -3.98 -17.63
N ALA A 492 -59.28 -4.46 -18.88
CA ALA A 492 -60.07 -3.85 -19.94
C ALA A 492 -61.59 -3.87 -19.63
N LYS A 493 -62.09 -4.94 -18.99
CA LYS A 493 -63.48 -5.00 -18.52
C LYS A 493 -63.76 -4.00 -17.38
N GLN A 494 -62.84 -3.83 -16.43
CA GLN A 494 -62.99 -2.83 -15.36
C GLN A 494 -62.89 -1.39 -15.88
N GLU A 495 -62.08 -1.15 -16.90
CA GLU A 495 -61.89 0.17 -17.50
C GLU A 495 -63.09 0.61 -18.34
N GLN A 496 -63.77 -0.34 -18.99
CA GLN A 496 -65.04 -0.10 -19.67
C GLN A 496 -66.17 0.24 -18.67
N GLN A 497 -66.14 -0.36 -17.47
CA GLN A 497 -67.07 -0.05 -16.38
C GLN A 497 -66.77 1.31 -15.73
N LYS A 498 -65.49 1.70 -15.63
CA LYS A 498 -65.08 3.05 -15.18
C LYS A 498 -65.44 4.16 -16.18
N LYS A 499 -65.42 3.89 -17.49
CA LYS A 499 -65.85 4.87 -18.51
C LYS A 499 -67.33 5.21 -18.43
N LEU A 500 -68.19 4.22 -18.18
CA LEU A 500 -69.63 4.41 -17.97
C LEU A 500 -69.94 5.24 -16.70
N LEU A 501 -69.21 5.00 -15.61
CA LEU A 501 -69.30 5.80 -14.38
C LEU A 501 -68.71 7.23 -14.54
N ALA A 502 -67.68 7.39 -15.37
CA ALA A 502 -67.07 8.69 -15.65
C ALA A 502 -67.98 9.59 -16.50
N GLU A 503 -68.68 9.05 -17.51
CA GLU A 503 -69.68 9.81 -18.30
C GLU A 503 -70.85 10.30 -17.45
N GLU A 504 -71.29 9.50 -16.46
CA GLU A 504 -72.36 9.89 -15.53
C GLU A 504 -71.90 10.99 -14.55
N SER A 505 -70.63 10.95 -14.12
CA SER A 505 -70.03 11.98 -13.27
C SER A 505 -69.76 13.30 -14.03
N ALA A 506 -69.39 13.23 -15.31
CA ALA A 506 -69.11 14.39 -16.16
C ALA A 506 -70.38 15.19 -16.50
N LYS A 507 -71.54 14.52 -16.67
CA LYS A 507 -72.84 15.19 -16.81
C LYS A 507 -73.24 15.97 -15.56
N LYS A 508 -73.01 15.41 -14.36
CA LYS A 508 -73.28 16.10 -13.08
C LYS A 508 -72.32 17.28 -12.83
N GLN A 509 -71.05 17.17 -13.24
CA GLN A 509 -70.09 18.28 -13.14
C GLN A 509 -70.40 19.43 -14.10
N ALA A 510 -70.82 19.16 -15.34
CA ALA A 510 -71.22 20.20 -16.28
C ALA A 510 -72.46 21.00 -15.82
N GLU A 511 -73.36 20.35 -15.08
CA GLU A 511 -74.56 20.97 -14.50
C GLU A 511 -74.23 21.84 -13.26
N GLN A 512 -73.29 21.39 -12.42
CA GLN A 512 -72.72 22.19 -11.33
C GLN A 512 -71.93 23.40 -11.84
N GLN A 513 -71.20 23.26 -12.96
CA GLN A 513 -70.39 24.34 -13.52
C GLN A 513 -71.25 25.45 -14.15
N LYS A 514 -72.39 25.10 -14.76
CA LYS A 514 -73.41 26.08 -15.20
C LYS A 514 -74.06 26.85 -14.04
N GLN A 515 -74.29 26.21 -12.89
CA GLN A 515 -74.79 26.89 -11.70
C GLN A 515 -73.74 27.85 -11.10
N LEU A 516 -72.47 27.45 -11.10
CA LEU A 516 -71.37 28.28 -10.60
C LEU A 516 -71.11 29.51 -11.49
N GLU A 517 -71.24 29.38 -12.81
CA GLU A 517 -71.14 30.51 -13.74
C GLU A 517 -72.30 31.51 -13.62
N ALA A 518 -73.51 31.04 -13.32
CA ALA A 518 -74.66 31.91 -13.03
C ALA A 518 -74.47 32.69 -11.72
N GLN A 519 -73.92 32.06 -10.68
CA GLN A 519 -73.60 32.71 -9.40
C GLN A 519 -72.46 33.74 -9.54
N ASN A 520 -71.42 33.43 -10.31
CA ASN A 520 -70.33 34.38 -10.57
C ASN A 520 -70.78 35.61 -11.38
N LYS A 521 -71.78 35.45 -12.26
CA LYS A 521 -72.36 36.59 -13.01
C LYS A 521 -73.21 37.51 -12.12
N GLN A 522 -73.87 36.97 -11.09
CA GLN A 522 -74.56 37.78 -10.07
C GLN A 522 -73.57 38.50 -9.14
N LEU A 523 -72.49 37.82 -8.71
CA LEU A 523 -71.45 38.40 -7.85
C LEU A 523 -70.73 39.56 -8.54
N LEU A 524 -70.47 39.47 -9.85
CA LEU A 524 -69.84 40.56 -10.63
C LEU A 524 -70.75 41.80 -10.74
N ALA A 525 -72.07 41.60 -10.86
CA ALA A 525 -73.04 42.70 -10.92
C ALA A 525 -73.21 43.41 -9.58
N GLU A 526 -73.08 42.67 -8.47
CA GLU A 526 -73.14 43.19 -7.11
C GLU A 526 -71.86 43.95 -6.73
N GLN A 527 -70.69 43.48 -7.20
CA GLN A 527 -69.41 44.19 -7.08
C GLN A 527 -69.40 45.52 -7.86
N GLN A 528 -70.06 45.58 -9.02
CA GLN A 528 -70.18 46.82 -9.79
C GLN A 528 -71.09 47.85 -9.09
N LYS A 529 -72.20 47.41 -8.47
CA LYS A 529 -73.05 48.29 -7.64
C LYS A 529 -72.32 48.85 -6.41
N LEU A 530 -71.53 48.01 -5.74
CA LEU A 530 -70.69 48.43 -4.61
C LEU A 530 -69.58 49.42 -5.02
N ALA A 531 -69.07 49.33 -6.24
CA ALA A 531 -68.09 50.27 -6.79
C ALA A 531 -68.71 51.65 -7.10
N ASP A 532 -69.93 51.68 -7.65
CA ASP A 532 -70.66 52.93 -7.92
C ASP A 532 -71.11 53.61 -6.61
N GLU A 533 -71.49 52.83 -5.60
CA GLU A 533 -71.86 53.33 -4.27
C GLU A 533 -70.66 53.91 -3.51
N LYS A 534 -69.47 53.29 -3.62
CA LYS A 534 -68.21 53.86 -3.14
C LYS A 534 -67.87 55.19 -3.81
N LYS A 535 -68.10 55.31 -5.13
CA LYS A 535 -67.84 56.54 -5.88
C LYS A 535 -68.77 57.69 -5.45
N LYS A 536 -70.01 57.38 -5.08
CA LYS A 536 -70.99 58.32 -4.53
C LYS A 536 -70.61 58.80 -3.12
N LEU A 537 -70.21 57.87 -2.25
CA LEU A 537 -69.69 58.16 -0.90
C LEU A 537 -68.39 58.99 -0.91
N GLU A 538 -67.53 58.79 -1.91
CA GLU A 538 -66.29 59.56 -2.07
C GLU A 538 -66.57 61.01 -2.50
N THR A 539 -67.64 61.23 -3.27
CA THR A 539 -68.09 62.57 -3.69
C THR A 539 -68.73 63.35 -2.52
N GLU A 540 -69.53 62.67 -1.68
CA GLU A 540 -70.06 63.24 -0.43
C GLU A 540 -68.96 63.53 0.60
N ARG A 541 -67.95 62.66 0.70
CA ARG A 541 -66.78 62.90 1.55
C ARG A 541 -65.99 64.13 1.12
N GLN A 542 -65.89 64.40 -0.18
CA GLN A 542 -65.24 65.62 -0.70
C GLN A 542 -66.07 66.89 -0.46
N SER A 543 -67.41 66.84 -0.57
CA SER A 543 -68.25 68.01 -0.22
C SER A 543 -68.24 68.31 1.28
N TYR A 544 -68.18 67.27 2.12
CA TYR A 544 -68.06 67.41 3.58
C TYR A 544 -66.70 68.02 4.00
N LEU A 545 -65.60 67.64 3.34
CA LEU A 545 -64.28 68.23 3.57
C LEU A 545 -64.20 69.72 3.15
N ALA A 546 -64.87 70.10 2.05
CA ALA A 546 -64.96 71.50 1.63
C ALA A 546 -65.82 72.36 2.58
N GLN A 547 -66.89 71.80 3.14
CA GLN A 547 -67.76 72.48 4.12
C GLN A 547 -67.05 72.67 5.46
N ARG A 548 -66.24 71.69 5.88
CA ARG A 548 -65.38 71.76 7.06
C ARG A 548 -64.27 72.81 6.92
N GLN A 549 -63.62 72.93 5.75
CA GLN A 549 -62.64 74.00 5.50
C GLN A 549 -63.27 75.41 5.56
N LYS A 550 -64.54 75.56 5.18
CA LYS A 550 -65.27 76.83 5.27
C LYS A 550 -65.59 77.21 6.72
N GLN A 551 -65.94 76.23 7.57
CA GLN A 551 -66.14 76.42 9.01
C GLN A 551 -64.82 76.68 9.76
N GLU A 552 -63.73 76.01 9.38
CA GLU A 552 -62.38 76.25 9.94
C GLU A 552 -61.88 77.67 9.59
N ALA A 553 -62.20 78.21 8.41
CA ALA A 553 -61.88 79.59 8.03
C ALA A 553 -62.71 80.67 8.77
N GLU A 554 -63.97 80.39 9.12
CA GLU A 554 -64.79 81.27 9.96
C GLU A 554 -64.37 81.23 11.45
N GLN A 555 -63.98 80.06 11.96
CA GLN A 555 -63.41 79.93 13.30
C GLN A 555 -62.06 80.64 13.43
N GLN A 556 -61.24 80.68 12.37
CA GLN A 556 -59.99 81.42 12.34
C GLN A 556 -60.20 82.95 12.40
N LYS A 557 -61.22 83.49 11.70
CA LYS A 557 -61.60 84.92 11.81
C LYS A 557 -62.15 85.30 13.20
N ALA A 558 -62.86 84.39 13.87
CA ALA A 558 -63.32 84.59 15.25
C ALA A 558 -62.17 84.47 16.28
N ALA A 559 -61.15 83.66 15.98
CA ALA A 559 -59.95 83.52 16.80
C ALA A 559 -59.03 84.75 16.71
N ASP A 560 -58.90 85.36 15.52
CA ASP A 560 -58.10 86.59 15.33
C ASP A 560 -58.72 87.82 16.03
N LEU A 561 -60.06 87.88 16.12
CA LEU A 561 -60.77 88.92 16.88
C LEU A 561 -60.62 88.73 18.41
N ARG A 562 -60.64 87.48 18.90
CA ARG A 562 -60.36 87.13 20.31
C ARG A 562 -58.91 87.41 20.72
N LYS A 563 -57.97 87.28 19.78
CA LYS A 563 -56.54 87.57 20.00
C LYS A 563 -56.29 89.07 20.20
N GLN A 564 -57.01 89.93 19.49
CA GLN A 564 -56.97 91.39 19.69
C GLN A 564 -57.54 91.84 21.05
N GLU A 565 -58.53 91.12 21.59
CA GLU A 565 -59.09 91.34 22.93
C GLU A 565 -58.18 90.79 24.05
N GLN A 566 -57.49 89.68 23.80
CA GLN A 566 -56.54 89.08 24.74
C GLN A 566 -55.23 89.88 24.87
N ASP A 567 -54.73 90.51 23.80
CA ASP A 567 -53.56 91.40 23.87
C ASP A 567 -53.84 92.67 24.70
N ARG A 568 -55.11 93.12 24.77
CA ARG A 568 -55.57 94.23 25.63
C ARG A 568 -55.73 93.81 27.11
N GLN A 569 -56.04 92.55 27.40
CA GLN A 569 -56.08 92.00 28.77
C GLN A 569 -54.68 91.62 29.30
N GLN A 570 -53.74 91.23 28.43
CA GLN A 570 -52.37 90.87 28.81
C GLN A 570 -51.54 92.09 29.27
N GLN A 571 -51.89 93.32 28.85
CA GLN A 571 -51.28 94.55 29.38
C GLN A 571 -51.71 94.86 30.83
N LEU A 572 -52.91 94.45 31.26
CA LEU A 572 -53.41 94.58 32.64
C LEU A 572 -52.88 93.47 33.57
N LEU A 573 -52.54 92.30 33.02
CA LEU A 573 -52.07 91.14 33.79
C LEU A 573 -50.56 91.20 34.13
N ASN A 574 -49.75 91.86 33.29
CA ASN A 574 -48.32 92.08 33.55
C ASN A 574 -48.06 93.03 34.74
N GLU A 575 -49.06 93.80 35.16
CA GLU A 575 -49.02 94.64 36.37
C GLU A 575 -49.30 93.83 37.65
N GLN A 576 -50.01 92.70 37.55
CA GLN A 576 -50.28 91.77 38.65
C GLN A 576 -49.20 90.68 38.82
N ALA A 577 -48.46 90.35 37.75
CA ALA A 577 -47.40 89.34 37.76
C ALA A 577 -46.16 89.73 38.60
N GLN A 578 -45.95 91.02 38.91
CA GLN A 578 -44.93 91.43 39.88
C GLN A 578 -45.25 91.02 41.33
N LYS A 579 -46.49 90.63 41.65
CA LYS A 579 -46.89 90.22 43.01
C LYS A 579 -46.82 88.70 43.27
N GLN A 580 -46.64 87.86 42.27
CA GLN A 580 -46.62 86.39 42.43
C GLN A 580 -45.22 85.75 42.41
N LEU A 581 -44.17 86.57 42.27
CA LEU A 581 -42.77 86.20 42.54
C LEU A 581 -42.54 85.74 44.00
N ALA A 582 -43.53 85.91 44.88
CA ALA A 582 -43.50 85.45 46.27
C ALA A 582 -43.97 83.98 46.47
N GLN A 583 -44.44 83.28 45.44
CA GLN A 583 -44.94 81.89 45.55
C GLN A 583 -44.13 80.87 44.74
N GLN A 584 -42.87 81.17 44.45
CA GLN A 584 -41.90 80.26 43.86
C GLN A 584 -41.27 79.26 44.86
N LYS A 585 -41.85 79.06 46.06
CA LYS A 585 -41.21 78.26 47.13
C LYS A 585 -42.00 77.05 47.58
N LYS A 586 -43.00 76.63 46.82
CA LYS A 586 -43.67 75.34 47.06
C LYS A 586 -43.78 74.61 45.73
N LEU A 587 -43.59 73.30 45.79
CA LEU A 587 -43.67 72.36 44.69
C LEU A 587 -42.41 72.23 43.81
N GLU A 588 -41.25 72.30 44.47
CA GLU A 588 -40.13 71.39 44.20
C GLU A 588 -40.49 69.89 44.32
N GLU A 589 -41.77 69.54 44.56
CA GLU A 589 -42.32 68.17 44.58
C GLU A 589 -42.52 67.56 43.18
N GLU A 590 -42.37 68.32 42.09
CA GLU A 590 -42.54 67.78 40.73
C GLU A 590 -41.28 67.07 40.19
N LYS A 591 -40.14 67.20 40.88
CA LYS A 591 -38.87 66.50 40.52
C LYS A 591 -38.85 65.01 40.87
N ALA A 592 -39.86 64.49 41.58
CA ALA A 592 -39.93 63.08 41.98
C ALA A 592 -40.56 62.15 40.90
N ARG A 593 -41.14 62.68 39.81
CA ARG A 593 -41.84 61.87 38.78
C ARG A 593 -40.97 61.36 37.62
N GLN A 594 -39.67 61.71 37.56
CA GLN A 594 -38.79 61.30 36.46
C GLN A 594 -37.95 60.03 36.75
N GLU A 595 -37.97 59.50 37.98
CA GLU A 595 -37.17 58.34 38.38
C GLU A 595 -37.88 56.99 38.17
N GLU A 596 -39.21 56.99 38.05
CA GLU A 596 -40.03 55.79 37.87
C GLU A 596 -39.96 55.21 36.44
N GLN A 597 -39.58 56.03 35.46
CA GLN A 597 -39.54 55.64 34.03
C GLN A 597 -38.31 54.78 33.65
N LYS A 598 -37.30 54.66 34.52
CA LYS A 598 -36.08 53.87 34.25
C LYS A 598 -36.16 52.39 34.72
N ARG A 599 -37.16 52.01 35.54
CA ARG A 599 -37.31 50.63 36.03
C ARG A 599 -37.98 49.68 35.03
N LEU A 600 -38.81 50.18 34.13
CA LEU A 600 -39.61 49.36 33.20
C LEU A 600 -38.85 48.86 31.95
N LEU A 601 -37.64 49.35 31.67
CA LEU A 601 -36.80 48.92 30.53
C LEU A 601 -35.80 47.80 30.86
N ALA A 602 -35.66 47.41 32.13
CA ALA A 602 -34.71 46.37 32.56
C ALA A 602 -35.32 44.94 32.58
N GLU A 603 -36.65 44.82 32.53
CA GLU A 603 -37.36 43.55 32.71
C GLU A 603 -37.63 42.81 31.38
N GLU A 604 -37.68 43.52 30.25
CA GLU A 604 -37.83 42.93 28.91
C GLU A 604 -36.55 42.21 28.41
N LYS A 605 -35.37 42.67 28.84
CA LYS A 605 -34.07 42.09 28.41
C LYS A 605 -33.81 40.70 28.99
N LYS A 606 -34.42 40.37 30.14
CA LYS A 606 -34.21 39.10 30.85
C LYS A 606 -35.02 37.94 30.25
N LYS A 607 -36.15 38.23 29.58
CA LYS A 607 -37.02 37.22 28.94
C LYS A 607 -36.56 36.78 27.54
N SER A 608 -35.68 37.53 26.86
CA SER A 608 -35.14 37.13 25.56
C SER A 608 -33.94 36.19 25.64
N GLU A 609 -33.15 36.28 26.73
CA GLU A 609 -31.93 35.47 26.91
C GLU A 609 -32.23 34.02 27.34
N GLU A 610 -33.32 33.77 28.07
CA GLU A 610 -33.76 32.42 28.44
C GLU A 610 -34.33 31.62 27.26
N LYS A 611 -34.98 32.29 26.29
CA LYS A 611 -35.54 31.66 25.09
C LYS A 611 -34.46 31.18 24.10
N GLN A 612 -33.27 31.78 24.13
CA GLN A 612 -32.16 31.43 23.25
C GLN A 612 -31.40 30.18 23.75
N ARG A 613 -31.27 29.99 25.07
CA ARG A 613 -30.60 28.81 25.66
C ARG A 613 -31.37 27.49 25.48
N GLU A 614 -32.70 27.55 25.37
CA GLU A 614 -33.55 26.37 25.13
C GLU A 614 -33.43 25.85 23.68
N ILE A 615 -33.16 26.76 22.72
CA ILE A 615 -33.00 26.45 21.29
C ILE A 615 -31.65 25.76 21.02
N ASP A 616 -30.58 26.20 21.69
CA ASP A 616 -29.24 25.61 21.55
C ASP A 616 -29.17 24.16 22.10
N LYS A 617 -30.02 23.83 23.09
CA LYS A 617 -30.10 22.49 23.68
C LYS A 617 -30.86 21.47 22.80
N GLN A 618 -31.77 21.94 21.93
CA GLN A 618 -32.53 21.10 21.00
C GLN A 618 -31.80 20.85 19.66
N LEU A 619 -30.87 21.73 19.27
CA LEU A 619 -30.03 21.53 18.08
C LEU A 619 -28.95 20.44 18.29
N ALA A 620 -28.51 20.21 19.54
CA ALA A 620 -27.51 19.19 19.88
C ALA A 620 -28.03 17.74 19.80
N GLN A 621 -29.36 17.51 19.79
CA GLN A 621 -29.95 16.16 19.76
C GLN A 621 -30.23 15.62 18.35
N LYS A 622 -29.90 16.36 17.26
CA LYS A 622 -30.25 15.99 15.88
C LYS A 622 -29.09 15.51 15.00
N THR A 623 -27.95 15.16 15.61
CA THR A 623 -26.78 14.58 14.92
C THR A 623 -26.42 13.24 15.55
N LYS A 624 -27.34 12.26 15.57
CA LYS A 624 -26.94 10.88 15.86
C LYS A 624 -26.16 10.35 14.66
N SER A 625 -24.84 10.31 14.78
CA SER A 625 -23.94 9.57 13.90
C SER A 625 -24.43 8.13 13.75
N LYS A 626 -24.33 7.57 12.55
CA LYS A 626 -24.53 6.13 12.33
C LYS A 626 -23.49 5.40 13.16
N GLU A 627 -23.89 4.85 14.31
CA GLU A 627 -23.07 3.83 14.95
C GLU A 627 -23.00 2.65 13.97
N ILE A 628 -21.82 2.13 13.70
CA ILE A 628 -21.62 0.90 12.95
C ILE A 628 -21.38 -0.21 13.99
N PRO A 629 -22.44 -0.85 14.54
CA PRO A 629 -22.30 -1.89 15.56
C PRO A 629 -21.82 -3.18 14.91
N VAL A 630 -20.55 -3.54 15.14
CA VAL A 630 -19.91 -4.65 14.45
C VAL A 630 -18.90 -5.34 15.37
N GLU A 631 -18.95 -6.67 15.36
CA GLU A 631 -17.91 -7.55 15.90
C GLU A 631 -16.64 -7.48 15.04
N ILE A 632 -15.61 -6.79 15.53
CA ILE A 632 -14.36 -6.54 14.82
C ILE A 632 -13.25 -7.40 15.40
N ALA A 633 -12.47 -8.06 14.52
CA ALA A 633 -11.27 -8.77 14.93
C ALA A 633 -10.14 -7.76 15.25
N VAL A 634 -9.83 -7.61 16.55
CA VAL A 634 -8.75 -6.76 17.05
C VAL A 634 -7.48 -7.59 17.15
N VAL A 635 -6.44 -7.21 16.40
CA VAL A 635 -5.10 -7.81 16.51
C VAL A 635 -4.23 -6.86 17.33
N LYS A 636 -3.83 -7.30 18.52
CA LYS A 636 -2.85 -6.61 19.35
C LYS A 636 -1.44 -7.09 19.03
N LYS A 637 -0.46 -6.20 19.17
CA LYS A 637 0.95 -6.59 19.12
C LYS A 637 1.27 -7.54 20.28
N GLU A 638 1.90 -8.67 19.97
CA GLU A 638 2.38 -9.62 20.98
C GLU A 638 3.66 -9.11 21.69
N PRO A 639 3.90 -9.49 22.96
CA PRO A 639 5.17 -9.21 23.63
C PRO A 639 6.35 -9.83 22.87
N LYS A 640 7.43 -9.06 22.70
CA LYS A 640 8.61 -9.50 21.96
C LYS A 640 9.36 -10.61 22.71
N ALA A 641 9.68 -11.69 21.99
CA ALA A 641 10.55 -12.74 22.50
C ALA A 641 12.01 -12.24 22.59
N PRO A 642 12.80 -12.66 23.60
CA PRO A 642 14.21 -12.30 23.68
C PRO A 642 14.97 -12.88 22.48
N GLN A 643 15.88 -12.08 21.91
CA GLN A 643 16.71 -12.54 20.79
C GLN A 643 17.51 -13.79 21.17
N PRO A 644 17.69 -14.74 20.23
CA PRO A 644 18.48 -15.94 20.46
C PRO A 644 19.88 -15.64 20.98
N GLN A 645 20.34 -16.50 21.88
CA GLN A 645 21.66 -16.45 22.52
C GLN A 645 22.40 -17.76 22.29
N PRO A 646 23.74 -17.73 22.28
CA PRO A 646 24.54 -18.94 22.28
C PRO A 646 24.17 -19.91 23.42
N LEU A 647 24.38 -21.20 23.16
CA LEU A 647 24.10 -22.28 24.12
C LEU A 647 24.88 -22.12 25.43
N SER A 648 26.09 -21.57 25.35
CA SER A 648 26.89 -21.14 26.50
C SER A 648 27.59 -19.81 26.21
N PRO A 649 27.95 -19.03 27.25
CA PRO A 649 28.67 -17.77 27.07
C PRO A 649 29.95 -17.95 26.23
N VAL A 650 30.08 -17.15 25.18
CA VAL A 650 31.25 -17.18 24.29
C VAL A 650 32.38 -16.41 24.96
N LYS A 651 33.47 -17.11 25.32
CA LYS A 651 34.63 -16.47 25.96
C LYS A 651 35.52 -15.81 24.92
N GLN A 652 35.88 -14.56 25.16
CA GLN A 652 36.83 -13.82 24.34
C GLN A 652 38.25 -14.36 24.56
N ASN A 653 39.01 -14.52 23.49
CA ASN A 653 40.46 -14.72 23.55
C ASN A 653 41.16 -13.35 23.39
N LEU A 654 41.97 -12.97 24.37
CA LEU A 654 42.64 -11.67 24.44
C LEU A 654 43.97 -11.64 23.66
N GLU A 655 44.47 -12.77 23.20
CA GLU A 655 45.69 -12.82 22.39
C GLU A 655 45.47 -12.20 21.01
N ALA A 656 46.56 -11.69 20.40
CA ALA A 656 46.49 -10.93 19.16
C ALA A 656 45.88 -11.76 18.03
N VAL A 657 44.73 -11.30 17.52
CA VAL A 657 44.02 -11.88 16.38
C VAL A 657 43.92 -10.81 15.30
N LYS A 658 44.13 -11.21 14.05
CA LYS A 658 43.92 -10.36 12.87
C LYS A 658 42.46 -9.88 12.80
N THR A 659 42.26 -8.63 12.42
CA THR A 659 40.92 -8.05 12.20
C THR A 659 40.55 -8.11 10.72
N CYS A 660 39.30 -8.45 10.43
CA CYS A 660 38.69 -8.29 9.12
C CYS A 660 37.73 -7.10 9.14
N SER A 661 38.03 -6.08 8.35
CA SER A 661 37.14 -4.95 8.12
C SER A 661 36.21 -5.24 6.95
N PHE A 662 34.94 -4.86 7.08
CA PHE A 662 33.92 -5.04 6.07
C PHE A 662 32.90 -3.90 6.09
N GLU A 663 32.10 -3.80 5.04
CA GLU A 663 31.06 -2.78 4.89
C GLU A 663 29.69 -3.45 4.97
N TYR A 664 28.82 -2.92 5.84
CA TYR A 664 27.48 -3.42 6.11
C TYR A 664 26.47 -2.28 5.93
N TYR A 665 25.69 -2.31 4.84
CA TYR A 665 24.81 -1.21 4.42
C TYR A 665 25.48 0.17 4.55
N GLY A 666 26.66 0.34 3.94
CA GLY A 666 27.45 1.58 4.02
C GLY A 666 28.22 1.81 5.33
N THR A 667 28.00 1.00 6.35
CA THR A 667 28.60 1.13 7.69
C THR A 667 29.86 0.28 7.77
N LYS A 668 31.01 0.89 8.06
CA LYS A 668 32.25 0.15 8.28
C LYS A 668 32.22 -0.55 9.63
N MET A 669 32.52 -1.84 9.63
CA MET A 669 32.56 -2.69 10.81
C MET A 669 33.80 -3.57 10.78
N ASP A 670 34.17 -4.05 11.96
CA ASP A 670 35.36 -4.86 12.18
C ASP A 670 34.99 -6.08 13.03
N ALA A 671 35.55 -7.24 12.67
CA ALA A 671 35.47 -8.45 13.48
C ALA A 671 36.81 -9.19 13.45
N ARG A 672 37.22 -9.71 14.60
CA ARG A 672 38.45 -10.51 14.73
C ARG A 672 38.27 -11.89 14.11
N THR A 673 39.26 -12.34 13.35
CA THR A 673 39.25 -13.63 12.63
C THR A 673 40.61 -14.32 12.77
N PRO A 674 40.67 -15.65 12.80
CA PRO A 674 41.93 -16.39 12.73
C PRO A 674 42.81 -15.98 11.52
N ASP A 675 44.13 -16.10 11.67
CA ASP A 675 45.10 -15.74 10.61
C ASP A 675 44.92 -16.58 9.34
N LYS A 676 44.69 -17.88 9.54
CA LYS A 676 44.41 -18.82 8.45
C LYS A 676 42.91 -18.91 8.24
N LYS A 677 42.46 -18.57 7.04
CA LYS A 677 41.08 -18.78 6.61
C LYS A 677 40.79 -20.29 6.58
N PHE A 678 39.63 -20.71 7.06
CA PHE A 678 39.20 -22.09 6.87
C PHE A 678 38.93 -22.34 5.38
N LYS A 679 38.98 -23.59 4.97
CA LYS A 679 38.72 -24.04 3.61
C LYS A 679 37.82 -25.26 3.65
N LEU A 680 36.78 -25.26 2.81
CA LEU A 680 36.00 -26.46 2.55
C LEU A 680 36.75 -27.31 1.52
N GLU A 681 37.14 -28.53 1.90
CA GLU A 681 37.79 -29.49 0.99
C GLU A 681 36.83 -30.00 -0.11
N GLY A 682 35.53 -29.99 0.20
CA GLY A 682 34.45 -30.39 -0.70
C GLY A 682 33.08 -30.07 -0.11
N SER A 683 32.04 -30.37 -0.88
CA SER A 683 30.63 -30.25 -0.46
C SER A 683 30.05 -31.61 -0.03
N ASP A 684 30.90 -32.60 0.28
CA ASP A 684 30.47 -33.87 0.86
C ASP A 684 30.28 -33.75 2.38
N GLU A 685 29.54 -34.70 2.94
CA GLU A 685 29.09 -34.72 4.33
C GLU A 685 30.27 -34.68 5.31
N LYS A 686 31.37 -35.37 4.98
CA LYS A 686 32.57 -35.45 5.82
C LYS A 686 33.36 -34.15 5.78
N SER A 687 33.53 -33.54 4.60
CA SER A 687 34.19 -32.25 4.45
C SER A 687 33.48 -31.14 5.25
N MET A 688 32.14 -31.10 5.18
CA MET A 688 31.36 -30.11 5.94
C MET A 688 31.43 -30.37 7.46
N ALA A 689 31.35 -31.62 7.92
CA ALA A 689 31.48 -31.93 9.33
C ALA A 689 32.87 -31.56 9.89
N ASN A 690 33.95 -31.83 9.15
CA ASN A 690 35.30 -31.42 9.53
C ASN A 690 35.44 -29.90 9.62
N ALA A 691 34.91 -29.16 8.64
CA ALA A 691 34.90 -27.71 8.69
C ALA A 691 34.07 -27.18 9.86
N TYR A 692 32.93 -27.79 10.18
CA TYR A 692 32.12 -27.44 11.35
C TYR A 692 32.91 -27.63 12.66
N ARG A 693 33.63 -28.75 12.81
CA ARG A 693 34.50 -29.00 13.97
C ARG A 693 35.58 -27.93 14.11
N GLU A 694 36.21 -27.51 13.00
CA GLU A 694 37.19 -26.43 13.00
C GLU A 694 36.58 -25.08 13.43
N LEU A 695 35.45 -24.70 12.82
CA LEU A 695 34.77 -23.42 13.03
C LEU A 695 34.15 -23.27 14.42
N THR A 696 33.96 -24.36 15.15
CA THR A 696 33.40 -24.37 16.50
C THR A 696 34.45 -24.47 17.62
N THR A 697 35.74 -24.44 17.25
CA THR A 697 36.83 -24.35 18.23
C THR A 697 36.99 -22.93 18.82
N GLU A 698 37.75 -22.83 19.91
CA GLU A 698 38.11 -21.56 20.56
C GLU A 698 38.75 -20.53 19.61
N LYS A 699 39.33 -20.97 18.48
CA LYS A 699 39.92 -20.08 17.46
C LYS A 699 38.91 -19.07 16.91
N TYR A 700 37.64 -19.46 16.78
CA TYR A 700 36.58 -18.64 16.20
C TYR A 700 35.71 -17.94 17.26
N ASN A 701 35.97 -18.13 18.55
CA ASN A 701 35.18 -17.50 19.61
C ASN A 701 35.24 -15.97 19.55
N ASN A 702 36.39 -15.38 19.18
CA ASN A 702 36.50 -13.94 18.98
C ASN A 702 35.60 -13.42 17.84
N LEU A 703 35.48 -14.17 16.75
CA LEU A 703 34.62 -13.79 15.62
C LEU A 703 33.16 -13.80 16.04
N LEU A 704 32.70 -14.90 16.67
CA LEU A 704 31.33 -15.02 17.17
C LEU A 704 31.02 -13.94 18.24
N HIS A 705 31.95 -13.71 19.16
CA HIS A 705 31.82 -12.67 20.17
C HIS A 705 31.66 -11.28 19.54
N ASP A 706 32.53 -10.93 18.58
CA ASP A 706 32.47 -9.64 17.89
C ASP A 706 31.17 -9.49 17.10
N CYS A 707 30.68 -10.53 16.42
CA CYS A 707 29.38 -10.51 15.77
C CYS A 707 28.24 -10.22 16.75
N LEU A 708 28.22 -10.89 17.91
CA LEU A 708 27.21 -10.68 18.96
C LEU A 708 27.31 -9.28 19.59
N ASP A 709 28.52 -8.74 19.72
CA ASP A 709 28.74 -7.37 20.19
C ASP A 709 28.32 -6.34 19.15
N LEU A 710 28.60 -6.55 17.87
CA LEU A 710 28.11 -5.72 16.78
C LEU A 710 26.58 -5.70 16.75
N ARG A 711 25.92 -6.86 16.95
CA ARG A 711 24.47 -6.95 17.09
C ARG A 711 23.93 -6.01 18.17
N LYS A 712 24.54 -6.02 19.35
CA LYS A 712 24.14 -5.14 20.47
C LYS A 712 24.49 -3.68 20.21
N LYS A 713 25.73 -3.40 19.79
CA LYS A 713 26.28 -2.05 19.57
C LYS A 713 25.47 -1.27 18.54
N TYR A 714 25.04 -1.94 17.49
CA TYR A 714 24.31 -1.34 16.37
C TYR A 714 22.80 -1.58 16.42
N ASP A 715 22.25 -2.09 17.54
CA ASP A 715 20.81 -2.39 17.71
C ASP A 715 20.23 -3.24 16.56
N LEU A 716 20.95 -4.27 16.13
CA LEU A 716 20.53 -5.10 15.00
C LEU A 716 19.39 -6.06 15.42
N CYS A 717 18.24 -5.95 14.75
CA CYS A 717 17.19 -6.97 14.80
C CYS A 717 17.67 -8.30 14.19
N ASP A 718 16.90 -9.38 14.34
CA ASP A 718 17.38 -10.72 13.94
C ASP A 718 17.67 -10.81 12.44
N TRP A 719 16.83 -10.19 11.60
CA TRP A 719 17.10 -10.07 10.16
C TRP A 719 18.37 -9.28 9.87
N ALA A 720 18.56 -8.13 10.54
CA ALA A 720 19.78 -7.33 10.39
C ALA A 720 21.02 -8.14 10.79
N TYR A 721 20.93 -8.92 11.86
CA TYR A 721 22.01 -9.82 12.28
C TYR A 721 22.28 -10.94 11.27
N TYR A 722 21.25 -11.55 10.71
CA TYR A 722 21.40 -12.53 9.62
C TYR A 722 22.17 -11.95 8.43
N LYS A 723 21.84 -10.73 8.00
CA LYS A 723 22.56 -10.02 6.93
C LYS A 723 23.97 -9.57 7.33
N LEU A 724 24.21 -9.27 8.62
CA LEU A 724 25.55 -8.98 9.14
C LEU A 724 26.46 -10.20 8.97
N LEU A 725 25.97 -11.38 9.37
CA LEU A 725 26.73 -12.62 9.25
C LEU A 725 27.00 -13.01 7.81
N GLU A 726 26.08 -12.72 6.88
CA GLU A 726 26.32 -12.83 5.44
C GLU A 726 27.52 -11.96 5.03
N SER A 727 27.52 -10.66 5.41
CA SER A 727 28.59 -9.72 5.08
C SER A 727 29.94 -10.14 5.67
N VAL A 728 29.95 -10.67 6.90
CA VAL A 728 31.13 -11.24 7.55
C VAL A 728 31.65 -12.46 6.79
N GLY A 729 30.76 -13.38 6.42
CA GLY A 729 31.09 -14.56 5.62
C GLY A 729 31.71 -14.17 4.28
N GLU A 730 31.10 -13.24 3.55
CA GLU A 730 31.60 -12.75 2.27
C GLU A 730 32.95 -12.03 2.40
N ALA A 731 33.15 -11.24 3.45
CA ALA A 731 34.41 -10.52 3.67
C ALA A 731 35.59 -11.46 4.00
N ILE A 732 35.34 -12.50 4.80
CA ILE A 732 36.38 -13.45 5.21
C ILE A 732 36.66 -14.45 4.08
N CYS A 733 35.62 -15.04 3.50
CA CYS A 733 35.73 -16.19 2.59
C CYS A 733 35.67 -15.82 1.11
N GLY A 734 35.12 -14.64 0.78
CA GLY A 734 34.85 -14.20 -0.58
C GLY A 734 33.36 -14.28 -0.92
N LYS A 735 32.85 -13.24 -1.59
CA LYS A 735 31.45 -13.14 -1.99
C LYS A 735 31.01 -14.30 -2.88
N GLY A 736 29.84 -14.88 -2.58
CA GLY A 736 29.24 -15.97 -3.35
C GLY A 736 29.96 -17.33 -3.25
N THR A 737 30.94 -17.47 -2.36
CA THR A 737 31.65 -18.74 -2.11
C THR A 737 30.84 -19.65 -1.19
N GLN A 738 31.05 -20.97 -1.29
CA GLN A 738 30.42 -21.93 -0.38
C GLN A 738 30.92 -21.74 1.05
N GLU A 739 32.19 -21.41 1.23
CA GLU A 739 32.77 -21.08 2.53
C GLU A 739 32.09 -19.85 3.18
N ALA A 740 31.66 -18.85 2.42
CA ALA A 740 30.94 -17.71 2.98
C ALA A 740 29.57 -18.13 3.54
N VAL A 741 28.81 -18.91 2.78
CA VAL A 741 27.49 -19.44 3.20
C VAL A 741 27.64 -20.37 4.41
N PHE A 742 28.66 -21.23 4.41
CA PHE A 742 28.92 -22.14 5.51
C PHE A 742 29.28 -21.39 6.79
N LEU A 743 30.17 -20.39 6.70
CA LEU A 743 30.54 -19.57 7.85
C LEU A 743 29.34 -18.78 8.40
N GLN A 744 28.53 -18.19 7.53
CA GLN A 744 27.29 -17.52 7.92
C GLN A 744 26.38 -18.46 8.70
N GLY A 745 26.13 -19.66 8.17
CA GLY A 745 25.28 -20.67 8.82
C GLY A 745 25.82 -21.11 10.18
N VAL A 746 27.13 -21.37 10.29
CA VAL A 746 27.75 -21.77 11.57
C VAL A 746 27.65 -20.64 12.59
N LEU A 747 27.97 -19.39 12.23
CA LEU A 747 27.84 -18.25 13.15
C LEU A 747 26.38 -18.02 13.56
N PHE A 748 25.43 -18.18 12.64
CA PHE A 748 24.00 -18.00 12.91
C PHE A 748 23.48 -19.08 13.86
N GLN A 749 23.82 -20.35 13.60
CA GLN A 749 23.47 -21.47 14.47
C GLN A 749 24.14 -21.35 15.85
N GLN A 750 25.42 -21.01 15.92
CA GLN A 750 26.15 -20.80 17.20
C GLN A 750 25.65 -19.57 17.97
N SER A 751 24.95 -18.65 17.31
CA SER A 751 24.23 -17.54 17.96
C SER A 751 22.87 -17.97 18.54
N GLY A 752 22.47 -19.23 18.34
CA GLY A 752 21.24 -19.83 18.87
C GLY A 752 20.08 -19.89 17.88
N TYR A 753 20.28 -19.58 16.60
CA TYR A 753 19.19 -19.57 15.62
C TYR A 753 18.96 -20.95 14.98
N MET A 754 17.68 -21.23 14.73
CA MET A 754 17.22 -22.44 14.05
C MET A 754 17.40 -22.30 12.53
N MET A 755 18.31 -23.11 11.99
CA MET A 755 18.68 -23.11 10.56
C MET A 755 19.06 -24.52 10.11
N ARG A 756 19.12 -24.75 8.79
CA ARG A 756 19.58 -26.01 8.19
C ARG A 756 20.50 -25.71 7.01
N PHE A 757 21.59 -26.47 6.88
CA PHE A 757 22.39 -26.48 5.65
C PHE A 757 21.71 -27.31 4.58
N ALA A 758 21.78 -26.85 3.34
CA ALA A 758 21.20 -27.54 2.21
C ALA A 758 22.13 -27.51 0.99
N LEU A 759 22.14 -28.58 0.21
CA LEU A 759 22.86 -28.70 -1.05
C LEU A 759 21.87 -28.86 -2.19
N ASP A 760 22.08 -28.11 -3.26
CA ASP A 760 21.33 -28.31 -4.50
C ASP A 760 21.86 -29.49 -5.33
N GLU A 761 21.23 -29.74 -6.48
CA GLU A 761 21.62 -30.81 -7.42
C GLU A 761 23.07 -30.65 -7.94
N GLN A 762 23.60 -29.42 -7.93
CA GLN A 762 24.95 -29.07 -8.36
C GLN A 762 25.95 -29.07 -7.19
N LYS A 763 25.53 -29.54 -6.00
CA LYS A 763 26.30 -29.54 -4.76
C LYS A 763 26.72 -28.14 -4.30
N LYS A 764 25.94 -27.11 -4.66
CA LYS A 764 26.09 -25.75 -4.14
C LYS A 764 25.41 -25.66 -2.78
N LEU A 765 26.10 -25.06 -1.81
CA LEU A 765 25.60 -24.84 -0.46
C LEU A 765 24.62 -23.66 -0.37
N HIS A 766 23.54 -23.89 0.38
CA HIS A 766 22.46 -22.96 0.70
C HIS A 766 22.15 -23.00 2.20
N LEU A 767 21.56 -21.90 2.71
CA LEU A 767 21.16 -21.75 4.10
C LEU A 767 19.63 -21.63 4.20
N LEU A 768 19.01 -22.60 4.86
CA LEU A 768 17.59 -22.60 5.17
C LEU A 768 17.37 -22.04 6.58
N VAL A 769 16.50 -21.04 6.71
CA VAL A 769 16.28 -20.32 7.99
C VAL A 769 14.83 -20.44 8.43
N ARG A 770 14.62 -20.69 9.73
CA ARG A 770 13.30 -20.64 10.34
C ARG A 770 12.97 -19.23 10.83
N ILE A 771 12.08 -18.57 10.11
CA ILE A 771 11.29 -17.41 10.58
C ILE A 771 9.87 -17.88 10.88
N HIS A 772 9.10 -17.20 11.73
CA HIS A 772 7.70 -17.52 12.00
C HIS A 772 6.84 -17.67 10.73
N ASP A 773 5.92 -18.63 10.76
CA ASP A 773 4.90 -19.08 9.78
C ASP A 773 5.09 -18.86 8.28
N ALA A 774 5.40 -17.67 7.79
CA ALA A 774 5.53 -17.40 6.36
C ALA A 774 6.51 -16.27 6.06
N ALA A 775 7.33 -16.48 5.03
CA ALA A 775 7.99 -15.40 4.29
C ALA A 775 7.51 -15.42 2.84
N TYR A 776 6.91 -14.31 2.41
CA TYR A 776 6.47 -14.15 1.04
C TYR A 776 7.67 -14.07 0.10
N ARG A 777 7.49 -14.56 -1.14
CA ARG A 777 8.50 -14.56 -2.22
C ARG A 777 9.79 -15.34 -1.91
N SER A 778 9.85 -16.05 -0.78
CA SER A 778 10.93 -16.97 -0.44
C SER A 778 10.51 -18.41 -0.70
N GLY A 779 11.37 -19.16 -1.39
CA GLY A 779 11.18 -20.61 -1.52
C GLY A 779 11.28 -21.25 -0.14
N TYR A 780 10.51 -22.30 0.13
CA TYR A 780 10.50 -22.93 1.45
C TYR A 780 10.28 -24.43 1.38
N THR A 781 10.65 -25.12 2.44
CA THR A 781 10.31 -26.53 2.64
C THR A 781 9.86 -26.80 4.07
N SER A 782 9.15 -27.91 4.27
CA SER A 782 8.66 -28.33 5.58
C SER A 782 9.54 -29.45 6.12
N ILE A 783 10.21 -29.19 7.23
CA ILE A 783 11.08 -30.13 7.91
C ILE A 783 10.47 -30.39 9.28
N ASN A 784 10.05 -31.63 9.56
CA ASN A 784 9.40 -32.02 10.82
C ASN A 784 8.20 -31.14 11.20
N GLY A 785 7.39 -30.74 10.20
CA GLY A 785 6.22 -29.87 10.37
C GLY A 785 6.53 -28.38 10.55
N GLN A 786 7.80 -27.97 10.48
CA GLN A 786 8.24 -26.58 10.59
C GLN A 786 8.68 -26.05 9.22
N LEU A 787 8.34 -24.79 8.90
CA LEU A 787 8.68 -24.19 7.62
C LEU A 787 10.05 -23.50 7.68
N PHE A 788 10.94 -23.91 6.78
CA PHE A 788 12.26 -23.32 6.60
C PHE A 788 12.33 -22.63 5.24
N PHE A 789 12.84 -21.40 5.24
CA PHE A 789 12.83 -20.50 4.09
C PHE A 789 14.23 -20.27 3.54
N LEU A 790 14.31 -20.11 2.22
CA LEU A 790 15.52 -19.78 1.48
C LEU A 790 15.48 -18.31 1.09
N PHE A 791 16.44 -17.53 1.60
CA PHE A 791 16.49 -16.07 1.43
C PHE A 791 17.55 -15.58 0.43
N ASP A 792 18.25 -16.47 -0.25
CA ASP A 792 19.30 -16.12 -1.22
C ASP A 792 18.76 -15.83 -2.64
N GLY A 793 17.43 -15.82 -2.81
CA GLY A 793 16.75 -15.57 -4.07
C GLY A 793 16.65 -16.78 -5.01
N SER A 794 17.25 -17.91 -4.67
CA SER A 794 17.25 -19.11 -5.51
C SER A 794 15.84 -19.74 -5.60
N ARG A 795 15.51 -20.28 -6.77
CA ARG A 795 14.24 -20.95 -7.07
C ARG A 795 14.50 -22.43 -7.37
N LEU A 796 14.82 -23.17 -6.32
CA LEU A 796 15.21 -24.57 -6.40
C LEU A 796 13.99 -25.48 -6.31
N LYS A 797 14.07 -26.68 -6.89
CA LYS A 797 13.00 -27.70 -6.81
C LYS A 797 13.22 -28.70 -5.70
N ASN A 798 14.46 -29.16 -5.53
CA ASN A 798 14.86 -30.12 -4.52
C ASN A 798 16.15 -29.67 -3.86
N LEU A 799 16.32 -30.04 -2.59
CA LEU A 799 17.52 -29.81 -1.81
C LEU A 799 17.82 -31.06 -0.98
N ALA A 800 19.08 -31.47 -0.92
CA ALA A 800 19.55 -32.37 0.12
C ALA A 800 19.82 -31.53 1.37
N VAL A 801 19.07 -31.74 2.45
CA VAL A 801 19.13 -30.94 3.67
C VAL A 801 19.74 -31.74 4.81
N CYS A 802 20.68 -31.14 5.54
CA CYS A 802 21.16 -31.64 6.82
C CYS A 802 20.07 -31.43 7.88
N ASP A 803 19.15 -32.39 8.03
CA ASP A 803 18.00 -32.34 8.95
C ASP A 803 18.42 -32.68 10.38
N VAL A 804 19.22 -31.80 10.98
CA VAL A 804 19.72 -31.90 12.35
C VAL A 804 19.44 -30.59 13.06
N GLY A 805 18.77 -30.66 14.21
CA GLY A 805 18.57 -29.50 15.08
C GLY A 805 19.76 -29.31 16.01
N PHE A 806 20.14 -28.05 16.25
CA PHE A 806 21.10 -27.73 17.30
C PHE A 806 20.40 -27.58 18.66
N PRO A 807 20.97 -28.04 19.78
CA PRO A 807 20.33 -27.91 21.09
C PRO A 807 19.95 -26.47 21.43
N GLY A 808 18.69 -26.24 21.82
CA GLY A 808 18.20 -24.93 22.23
C GLY A 808 18.01 -23.91 21.10
N GLU A 809 18.04 -24.34 19.83
CA GLU A 809 17.83 -23.45 18.68
C GLU A 809 16.46 -22.75 18.73
N LYS A 810 16.44 -21.47 18.36
CA LYS A 810 15.25 -20.60 18.39
C LYS A 810 14.95 -20.00 17.03
N VAL A 811 13.67 -19.75 16.78
CA VAL A 811 13.19 -19.13 15.54
C VAL A 811 13.61 -17.66 15.47
N MET A 812 13.82 -17.16 14.25
CA MET A 812 14.09 -15.75 13.96
C MET A 812 12.80 -14.91 14.09
N GLU A 813 12.87 -13.76 14.77
CA GLU A 813 11.78 -12.80 14.86
C GLU A 813 11.82 -11.74 13.74
N ALA A 814 10.63 -11.31 13.29
CA ALA A 814 10.46 -10.35 12.19
C ALA A 814 10.07 -8.93 12.65
N ASP A 815 10.06 -8.67 13.96
CA ASP A 815 9.69 -7.35 14.49
C ASP A 815 10.93 -6.42 14.57
N ILE A 816 10.76 -5.16 14.18
CA ILE A 816 11.79 -4.11 14.24
C ILE A 816 11.34 -3.06 15.26
N ASP A 817 11.67 -3.29 16.53
CA ASP A 817 11.44 -2.36 17.64
C ASP A 817 12.49 -1.25 17.70
N LYS A 818 13.72 -1.57 17.32
CA LYS A 818 14.82 -0.63 17.19
C LYS A 818 15.39 -0.73 15.79
N LEU A 819 15.55 0.43 15.17
CA LEU A 819 16.20 0.52 13.88
C LEU A 819 17.70 0.23 14.01
N PRO A 820 18.30 -0.48 13.04
CA PRO A 820 19.73 -0.67 13.03
C PRO A 820 20.45 0.68 12.90
N LYS A 821 21.50 0.87 13.70
CA LYS A 821 22.34 2.08 13.66
C LYS A 821 23.28 2.02 12.46
N LEU A 822 22.80 2.46 11.30
CA LEU A 822 23.57 2.47 10.06
C LEU A 822 24.23 3.84 9.84
N LYS A 823 25.32 3.87 9.06
CA LYS A 823 25.93 5.11 8.59
C LYS A 823 24.88 5.96 7.88
N VAL A 824 24.86 7.24 8.19
CA VAL A 824 23.97 8.20 7.53
C VAL A 824 24.56 8.57 6.16
N ASP A 825 23.81 8.26 5.10
CA ASP A 825 24.06 8.71 3.73
C ASP A 825 22.75 9.24 3.15
N MET A 826 22.52 10.55 3.26
CA MET A 826 21.23 11.15 2.92
C MET A 826 20.97 11.12 1.41
N SER A 827 19.72 10.86 1.03
CA SER A 827 19.23 11.03 -0.34
C SER A 827 19.33 12.49 -0.80
N GLU A 828 19.11 12.70 -2.10
CA GLU A 828 18.77 14.04 -2.58
C GLU A 828 17.54 14.58 -1.86
N MET A 829 17.49 15.90 -1.70
CA MET A 829 16.38 16.58 -1.06
C MET A 829 15.17 16.58 -1.99
N ARG A 830 14.03 16.21 -1.44
CA ARG A 830 12.73 16.16 -2.10
C ARG A 830 11.76 17.07 -1.37
N THR A 831 11.01 17.87 -2.09
CA THR A 831 9.88 18.61 -1.51
C THR A 831 8.58 17.86 -1.78
N ILE A 832 7.82 17.57 -0.72
CA ILE A 832 6.46 17.02 -0.81
C ILE A 832 5.49 18.14 -0.46
N ILE A 833 4.61 18.48 -1.39
CA ILE A 833 3.68 19.63 -1.29
C ILE A 833 2.26 19.12 -1.50
N SER A 834 1.34 19.43 -0.60
CA SER A 834 -0.07 19.20 -0.87
C SER A 834 -0.57 20.09 -2.01
N ARG A 835 -1.33 19.51 -2.94
CA ARG A 835 -2.00 20.25 -4.01
C ARG A 835 -3.20 21.11 -3.54
N PHE A 836 -3.66 20.96 -2.29
CA PHE A 836 -4.91 21.58 -1.81
C PHE A 836 -4.76 22.40 -0.52
N VAL A 837 -3.83 22.03 0.36
CA VAL A 837 -3.54 22.81 1.58
C VAL A 837 -2.13 23.35 1.52
N SER A 838 -1.88 24.48 2.20
CA SER A 838 -0.53 25.06 2.31
C SER A 838 0.33 24.30 3.31
N VAL A 839 0.48 22.99 3.10
CA VAL A 839 1.39 22.12 3.84
C VAL A 839 2.45 21.60 2.87
N SER A 840 3.70 21.86 3.18
CA SER A 840 4.85 21.31 2.46
C SER A 840 5.96 20.88 3.43
N ALA A 841 6.80 19.94 3.00
CA ALA A 841 8.01 19.63 3.73
C ALA A 841 9.12 19.20 2.77
N ASP A 842 10.33 19.70 3.05
CA ASP A 842 11.56 19.21 2.44
C ASP A 842 12.05 18.00 3.24
N ILE A 843 12.29 16.89 2.55
CA ILE A 843 12.73 15.64 3.13
C ILE A 843 13.93 15.08 2.39
N ALA A 844 14.85 14.49 3.14
CA ALA A 844 15.81 13.53 2.65
C ALA A 844 15.82 12.36 3.64
N VAL A 845 16.03 11.14 3.16
CA VAL A 845 16.07 9.92 3.99
C VAL A 845 17.47 9.31 3.94
N ASN A 846 17.80 8.42 4.87
CA ASN A 846 19.07 7.70 4.84
C ASN A 846 19.02 6.55 3.80
N LYS A 847 19.78 6.65 2.71
CA LYS A 847 19.85 5.62 1.65
C LYS A 847 20.28 4.25 2.20
N ASN A 848 21.14 4.21 3.20
CA ASN A 848 21.56 2.95 3.82
C ASN A 848 20.42 2.26 4.57
N MET A 849 19.52 3.04 5.18
CA MET A 849 18.31 2.50 5.81
C MET A 849 17.30 2.01 4.76
N ILE A 850 17.15 2.76 3.65
CA ILE A 850 16.32 2.31 2.53
C ILE A 850 16.83 0.97 1.96
N ASN A 851 18.16 0.80 1.80
CA ASN A 851 18.71 -0.47 1.35
C ASN A 851 18.42 -1.62 2.32
N PHE A 852 18.45 -1.37 3.63
CA PHE A 852 18.05 -2.36 4.63
C PHE A 852 16.57 -2.74 4.53
N PHE A 853 15.68 -1.77 4.36
CA PHE A 853 14.25 -2.00 4.16
C PHE A 853 13.95 -2.76 2.87
N ASN A 854 14.67 -2.46 1.77
CA ASN A 854 14.54 -3.18 0.49
C ASN A 854 14.81 -4.68 0.61
N ASP A 855 15.77 -5.05 1.45
CA ASP A 855 16.16 -6.44 1.68
C ASP A 855 15.29 -7.13 2.74
N TYR A 856 14.41 -6.41 3.43
CA TYR A 856 13.63 -6.95 4.55
C TYR A 856 12.55 -7.93 4.07
N PRO A 857 12.43 -9.14 4.68
CA PRO A 857 11.46 -10.13 4.24
C PRO A 857 10.05 -9.75 4.71
N SER A 858 9.08 -9.79 3.78
CA SER A 858 7.68 -9.63 4.14
C SER A 858 7.15 -10.94 4.75
N THR A 859 6.73 -10.89 6.02
CA THR A 859 6.39 -12.09 6.79
C THR A 859 5.16 -11.91 7.67
N TYR A 860 4.55 -13.02 8.09
CA TYR A 860 3.50 -12.98 9.10
C TYR A 860 3.63 -14.13 10.09
N LYS A 861 2.97 -13.99 11.24
CA LYS A 861 3.03 -14.92 12.37
C LYS A 861 1.63 -15.43 12.72
N ASN A 862 1.57 -16.63 13.29
CA ASN A 862 0.37 -17.30 13.77
C ASN A 862 -0.77 -17.38 12.72
N SER A 863 -0.43 -17.61 11.46
CA SER A 863 -1.35 -17.63 10.31
C SER A 863 -2.19 -16.36 10.18
N ASN A 864 -1.73 -15.25 10.75
CA ASN A 864 -2.42 -13.98 10.77
C ASN A 864 -1.67 -12.95 9.93
N ILE A 865 -2.10 -12.78 8.68
CA ILE A 865 -1.51 -11.82 7.72
C ILE A 865 -1.45 -10.39 8.29
N MET A 866 -2.35 -10.04 9.22
CA MET A 866 -2.38 -8.73 9.85
C MET A 866 -1.12 -8.39 10.65
N THR A 867 -0.39 -9.40 11.16
CA THR A 867 0.87 -9.13 11.88
C THR A 867 1.92 -8.52 10.96
N ASN A 868 1.87 -8.80 9.65
CA ASN A 868 2.77 -8.20 8.67
C ASN A 868 2.63 -6.66 8.71
N TRP A 869 1.41 -6.16 8.56
CA TRP A 869 1.11 -4.72 8.61
C TRP A 869 1.50 -4.09 9.95
N ALA A 870 1.35 -4.83 11.05
CA ALA A 870 1.79 -4.39 12.36
C ALA A 870 3.31 -4.21 12.45
N TYR A 871 4.12 -5.05 11.79
CA TYR A 871 5.58 -4.90 11.75
C TYR A 871 5.96 -3.59 11.04
N TYR A 872 5.43 -3.35 9.84
CA TYR A 872 5.71 -2.12 9.09
C TYR A 872 5.25 -0.86 9.84
N ALA A 873 4.03 -0.86 10.39
CA ALA A 873 3.47 0.32 11.06
C ALA A 873 4.05 0.59 12.46
N ASN A 874 4.61 -0.41 13.14
CA ASN A 874 5.26 -0.19 14.44
C ASN A 874 6.77 0.02 14.31
N THR A 875 7.36 -0.15 13.12
CA THR A 875 8.78 0.15 12.90
C THR A 875 9.01 1.65 13.05
N PRO A 876 9.91 2.10 13.96
CA PRO A 876 10.13 3.53 14.17
C PRO A 876 10.66 4.23 12.92
N ILE A 877 10.50 5.56 12.87
CA ILE A 877 11.19 6.42 11.90
C ILE A 877 12.54 6.87 12.48
N THR A 878 13.58 6.90 11.64
CA THR A 878 14.94 7.35 11.96
C THR A 878 14.97 8.76 12.52
N LYS A 879 15.97 9.01 13.38
CA LYS A 879 16.16 10.31 14.01
C LYS A 879 16.41 11.40 12.96
N GLU A 880 17.15 11.09 11.90
CA GLU A 880 17.49 12.02 10.82
C GLU A 880 16.25 12.51 10.08
N VAL A 881 15.28 11.61 9.81
CA VAL A 881 14.00 11.97 9.20
C VAL A 881 13.13 12.74 10.19
N LYS A 882 13.04 12.31 11.45
CA LYS A 882 12.26 13.02 12.49
C LYS A 882 12.75 14.46 12.68
N ASP A 883 14.05 14.66 12.82
CA ASP A 883 14.67 15.97 13.06
C ASP A 883 14.43 16.94 11.89
N LYS A 884 14.33 16.44 10.65
CA LYS A 884 14.06 17.28 9.48
C LYS A 884 12.58 17.49 9.23
N LEU A 885 11.79 16.41 9.20
CA LEU A 885 10.39 16.43 8.78
C LEU A 885 9.47 17.02 9.86
N TYR A 886 9.64 16.59 11.11
CA TYR A 886 8.64 16.87 12.14
C TYR A 886 8.58 18.34 12.52
N PRO A 887 9.68 19.11 12.66
CA PRO A 887 9.59 20.54 12.94
C PRO A 887 8.82 21.32 11.85
N GLN A 888 9.03 20.97 10.57
CA GLN A 888 8.35 21.62 9.45
C GLN A 888 6.84 21.36 9.48
N LEU A 889 6.44 20.09 9.64
CA LEU A 889 5.02 19.73 9.71
C LEU A 889 4.37 20.27 10.98
N LYS A 890 5.05 20.14 12.15
CA LYS A 890 4.57 20.70 13.42
C LYS A 890 4.24 22.17 13.24
N LYS A 891 5.18 23.00 12.76
CA LYS A 891 4.97 24.45 12.55
C LYS A 891 3.71 24.78 11.75
N GLN A 892 3.36 23.96 10.76
CA GLN A 892 2.21 24.18 9.89
C GLN A 892 0.87 23.70 10.49
N ILE A 893 0.90 22.87 11.54
CA ILE A 893 -0.30 22.34 12.21
C ILE A 893 -0.54 22.93 13.62
N GLN A 894 0.34 23.77 14.17
CA GLN A 894 0.29 24.19 15.60
C GLN A 894 -0.92 25.06 15.98
N ASN A 895 -1.54 25.75 15.01
CA ASN A 895 -2.53 26.80 15.31
C ASN A 895 -3.98 26.29 15.32
N GLY A 896 -4.23 25.00 15.54
CA GLY A 896 -5.59 24.45 15.57
C GLY A 896 -5.78 23.25 16.46
N THR A 897 -7.01 22.71 16.45
CA THR A 897 -7.36 21.49 17.19
C THR A 897 -6.61 20.29 16.61
N LYS A 898 -6.51 19.19 17.38
CA LYS A 898 -5.91 17.96 16.87
C LYS A 898 -6.65 17.42 15.64
N LEU A 899 -7.97 17.62 15.54
CA LEU A 899 -8.73 17.33 14.32
C LEU A 899 -8.24 18.15 13.12
N MET A 900 -8.01 19.46 13.28
CA MET A 900 -7.47 20.30 12.21
C MET A 900 -6.07 19.84 11.79
N GLY A 901 -5.20 19.55 12.76
CA GLY A 901 -3.87 18.99 12.50
C GLY A 901 -3.93 17.66 11.77
N ALA A 902 -4.82 16.76 12.17
CA ALA A 902 -5.03 15.47 11.50
C ALA A 902 -5.50 15.65 10.05
N ASN A 903 -6.46 16.55 9.80
CA ASN A 903 -6.93 16.86 8.44
C ASN A 903 -5.83 17.44 7.54
N LEU A 904 -4.98 18.32 8.08
CA LEU A 904 -3.85 18.90 7.34
C LEU A 904 -2.80 17.83 6.97
N LEU A 905 -2.42 16.98 7.93
CA LEU A 905 -1.52 15.85 7.70
C LEU A 905 -2.12 14.84 6.72
N LEU A 906 -3.42 14.55 6.87
CA LEU A 906 -4.16 13.63 6.02
C LEU A 906 -4.15 14.12 4.56
N ASN A 907 -4.44 15.41 4.35
CA ASN A 907 -4.41 16.02 3.03
C ASN A 907 -2.99 16.07 2.44
N TRP A 908 -1.96 16.29 3.26
CA TRP A 908 -0.57 16.24 2.82
C TRP A 908 -0.16 14.86 2.31
N VAL A 909 -0.56 13.78 3.00
CA VAL A 909 -0.34 12.40 2.53
C VAL A 909 -1.18 12.11 1.28
N GLN A 910 -2.47 12.46 1.29
CA GLN A 910 -3.38 12.22 0.16
C GLN A 910 -2.89 12.90 -1.12
N MET A 911 -2.50 14.17 -1.03
CA MET A 911 -2.33 15.05 -2.19
C MET A 911 -0.88 15.41 -2.50
N GLY A 912 0.06 15.16 -1.58
CA GLY A 912 1.49 15.39 -1.79
C GLY A 912 2.25 14.16 -2.27
N LEU A 913 1.74 12.96 -2.03
CA LEU A 913 2.29 11.71 -2.55
C LEU A 913 1.45 11.23 -3.74
N ASP A 914 2.10 10.78 -4.80
CA ASP A 914 1.41 10.20 -5.95
C ASP A 914 1.08 8.72 -5.69
N TYR A 915 -0.09 8.28 -6.16
CA TYR A 915 -0.56 6.90 -5.99
C TYR A 915 -0.17 6.03 -7.18
N ALA A 916 0.28 4.81 -6.93
CA ALA A 916 0.31 3.73 -7.92
C ALA A 916 0.37 2.38 -7.21
N LEU A 917 -0.32 1.38 -7.76
CA LEU A 917 -0.23 0.00 -7.28
C LEU A 917 1.18 -0.57 -7.43
N ASP A 918 1.61 -1.33 -6.43
CA ASP A 918 2.88 -2.05 -6.46
C ASP A 918 3.00 -3.01 -7.62
N SER A 919 1.93 -3.72 -7.97
CA SER A 919 1.92 -4.63 -9.13
C SER A 919 2.28 -3.91 -10.43
N LYS A 920 1.94 -2.62 -10.57
CA LYS A 920 2.31 -1.79 -11.74
C LYS A 920 3.75 -1.27 -11.67
N MET A 921 4.27 -1.01 -10.47
CA MET A 921 5.60 -0.42 -10.26
C MET A 921 6.71 -1.47 -10.16
N TRP A 922 6.45 -2.57 -9.45
CA TRP A 922 7.41 -3.61 -9.06
C TRP A 922 7.10 -4.98 -9.68
N GLY A 923 5.92 -5.15 -10.30
CA GLY A 923 5.47 -6.44 -10.84
C GLY A 923 4.97 -7.44 -9.80
N HIS A 924 4.91 -7.03 -8.52
CA HIS A 924 4.43 -7.80 -7.37
C HIS A 924 4.04 -6.83 -6.25
N GLU A 925 3.23 -7.27 -5.28
CA GLU A 925 2.90 -6.47 -4.08
C GLU A 925 4.14 -6.32 -3.18
N ARG A 926 4.34 -5.12 -2.62
CA ARG A 926 5.48 -4.77 -1.80
C ARG A 926 5.17 -3.58 -0.87
N ALA A 927 4.74 -3.91 0.34
CA ALA A 927 4.56 -2.93 1.41
C ALA A 927 5.82 -2.12 1.72
N PHE A 928 5.66 -0.82 1.97
CA PHE A 928 6.71 0.08 2.41
C PHE A 928 6.73 0.31 3.91
N PHE A 929 7.92 0.45 4.47
CA PHE A 929 8.10 1.15 5.74
C PHE A 929 7.84 2.65 5.54
N ALA A 930 7.49 3.38 6.61
CA ALA A 930 7.07 4.77 6.50
C ALA A 930 8.06 5.70 5.76
N GLU A 931 9.37 5.46 5.89
CA GLU A 931 10.39 6.25 5.19
C GLU A 931 10.52 5.93 3.71
N GLU A 932 10.21 4.69 3.29
CA GLU A 932 10.20 4.32 1.88
C GLU A 932 9.12 5.11 1.13
N SER A 933 7.96 5.37 1.75
CA SER A 933 6.92 6.25 1.18
C SER A 933 7.40 7.69 0.96
N LEU A 934 8.36 8.16 1.75
CA LEU A 934 8.97 9.50 1.59
C LEU A 934 10.06 9.50 0.50
N PHE A 935 10.72 8.36 0.30
CA PHE A 935 11.79 8.17 -0.68
C PHE A 935 11.27 7.91 -2.09
N TYR A 936 10.39 6.94 -2.25
CA TYR A 936 9.92 6.48 -3.55
C TYR A 936 8.91 7.45 -4.17
N PRO A 937 8.87 7.55 -5.51
CA PRO A 937 8.05 8.55 -6.19
C PRO A 937 6.55 8.34 -5.97
N LYS A 938 6.11 7.08 -5.83
CA LYS A 938 4.71 6.67 -5.70
C LYS A 938 4.57 5.63 -4.60
N CYS A 939 3.41 5.59 -3.96
CA CYS A 939 3.05 4.65 -2.89
C CYS A 939 1.54 4.37 -2.91
N ASP A 940 1.12 3.21 -2.45
CA ASP A 940 -0.28 2.79 -2.51
C ASP A 940 -1.02 2.92 -1.15
N CYS A 941 -2.09 2.15 -0.92
CA CYS A 941 -2.98 2.37 0.22
C CYS A 941 -2.36 1.99 1.56
N GLU A 942 -1.64 0.86 1.65
CA GLU A 942 -0.94 0.47 2.88
C GLU A 942 0.14 1.45 3.28
N ASP A 943 0.94 1.90 2.33
CA ASP A 943 2.10 2.74 2.55
C ASP A 943 1.67 4.08 3.15
N ARG A 944 0.60 4.65 2.58
CA ARG A 944 -0.03 5.88 3.04
C ARG A 944 -0.63 5.73 4.43
N ALA A 945 -1.29 4.60 4.70
CA ALA A 945 -1.82 4.29 6.02
C ALA A 945 -0.72 4.17 7.08
N ILE A 946 0.38 3.47 6.75
CA ILE A 946 1.56 3.32 7.59
C ILE A 946 2.17 4.70 7.88
N LEU A 947 2.50 5.50 6.86
CA LEU A 947 3.08 6.83 7.04
C LEU A 947 2.16 7.76 7.83
N PHE A 948 0.87 7.84 7.48
CA PHE A 948 -0.08 8.70 8.18
C PHE A 948 -0.24 8.32 9.65
N SER A 949 -0.21 7.01 9.97
CA SER A 949 -0.27 6.54 11.36
C SER A 949 0.90 7.05 12.20
N HIS A 950 2.11 7.16 11.63
CA HIS A 950 3.27 7.74 12.32
C HIS A 950 3.09 9.23 12.56
N LEU A 951 2.64 9.98 11.54
CA LEU A 951 2.45 11.42 11.67
C LEU A 951 1.43 11.76 12.76
N VAL A 952 0.33 11.01 12.85
CA VAL A 952 -0.69 11.22 13.89
C VAL A 952 -0.18 10.86 15.28
N ARG A 953 0.47 9.69 15.43
CA ARG A 953 1.01 9.25 16.73
C ARG A 953 2.12 10.19 17.23
N ASP A 954 3.07 10.54 16.37
CA ASP A 954 4.28 11.26 16.78
C ASP A 954 4.08 12.79 16.85
N LEU A 955 3.19 13.36 16.04
CA LEU A 955 2.96 14.82 16.00
C LEU A 955 1.75 15.26 16.83
N LEU A 956 0.69 14.44 16.91
CA LEU A 956 -0.55 14.78 17.61
C LEU A 956 -0.73 14.00 18.93
N GLY A 957 0.06 12.95 19.16
CA GLY A 957 -0.02 12.12 20.36
C GLY A 957 -1.33 11.32 20.46
N LEU A 958 -1.99 11.06 19.33
CA LEU A 958 -3.26 10.34 19.25
C LEU A 958 -3.04 8.87 18.91
N ASP A 959 -3.89 8.00 19.44
CA ASP A 959 -3.85 6.58 19.11
C ASP A 959 -4.51 6.32 17.76
N VAL A 960 -3.95 5.36 17.02
CA VAL A 960 -4.37 5.02 15.67
C VAL A 960 -4.56 3.52 15.55
N VAL A 961 -5.59 3.12 14.82
CA VAL A 961 -5.76 1.73 14.36
C VAL A 961 -5.56 1.68 12.85
N LEU A 962 -4.88 0.63 12.36
CA LEU A 962 -4.99 0.27 10.95
C LEU A 962 -6.28 -0.50 10.75
N VAL A 963 -6.99 -0.18 9.68
CA VAL A 963 -8.23 -0.81 9.30
C VAL A 963 -8.01 -1.51 7.98
N TYR A 964 -8.08 -2.83 8.00
CA TYR A 964 -7.93 -3.68 6.82
C TYR A 964 -9.30 -4.16 6.36
N TYR A 965 -9.60 -3.80 5.12
CA TYR A 965 -10.68 -4.34 4.33
C TYR A 965 -10.06 -5.15 3.17
N PRO A 966 -10.64 -6.26 2.70
CA PRO A 966 -10.08 -6.98 1.56
C PRO A 966 -9.78 -6.03 0.39
N GLU A 967 -8.53 -5.99 -0.06
CA GLU A 967 -7.99 -5.11 -1.12
C GLU A 967 -7.82 -3.61 -0.78
N HIS A 968 -8.06 -3.17 0.47
CA HIS A 968 -7.82 -1.78 0.90
C HIS A 968 -7.42 -1.64 2.37
N MET A 969 -6.37 -0.87 2.65
CA MET A 969 -5.97 -0.54 4.02
C MET A 969 -6.01 0.99 4.25
N TYR A 970 -6.55 1.38 5.40
CA TYR A 970 -6.64 2.78 5.83
C TYR A 970 -6.49 2.91 7.35
N THR A 971 -6.68 4.10 7.91
CA THR A 971 -6.55 4.34 9.36
C THR A 971 -7.83 4.83 10.01
N ALA A 972 -7.96 4.64 11.32
CA ALA A 972 -8.90 5.39 12.13
C ALA A 972 -8.20 5.92 13.39
N VAL A 973 -8.57 7.11 13.83
CA VAL A 973 -7.85 7.88 14.86
C VAL A 973 -8.76 8.08 16.07
N CYS A 974 -8.26 7.77 17.27
CA CYS A 974 -8.97 8.07 18.51
C CYS A 974 -8.63 9.48 18.96
N PHE A 975 -9.58 10.40 18.80
CA PHE A 975 -9.46 11.79 19.25
C PHE A 975 -9.83 11.93 20.73
N ASP A 976 -9.29 12.97 21.38
CA ASP A 976 -9.66 13.35 22.75
C ASP A 976 -11.04 14.03 22.81
N GLU A 977 -11.52 14.52 21.67
CA GLU A 977 -12.82 15.18 21.49
C GLU A 977 -13.76 14.33 20.63
N ASP A 978 -15.07 14.54 20.78
CA ASP A 978 -16.06 13.83 19.98
C ASP A 978 -16.09 14.38 18.54
N VAL A 979 -15.34 13.73 17.65
CA VAL A 979 -15.27 14.10 16.24
C VAL A 979 -16.46 13.49 15.48
N PRO A 980 -17.23 14.30 14.72
CA PRO A 980 -18.34 13.82 13.92
C PRO A 980 -17.86 13.05 12.67
N GLY A 981 -18.67 12.11 12.19
CA GLY A 981 -18.41 11.32 11.00
C GLY A 981 -18.46 9.82 11.27
N ASP A 982 -18.02 9.04 10.29
CA ASP A 982 -17.92 7.59 10.41
C ASP A 982 -16.80 7.21 11.38
N TYR A 983 -17.07 6.22 12.22
CA TYR A 983 -16.13 5.76 13.24
C TYR A 983 -16.24 4.26 13.45
N ILE A 984 -15.23 3.73 14.15
CA ILE A 984 -15.08 2.34 14.52
C ILE A 984 -14.89 2.28 16.04
N MET A 985 -15.62 1.40 16.71
CA MET A 985 -15.43 1.14 18.14
C MET A 985 -14.39 0.03 18.33
N VAL A 986 -13.31 0.34 19.05
CA VAL A 986 -12.25 -0.63 19.37
C VAL A 986 -12.03 -0.59 20.88
N GLU A 987 -12.27 -1.71 21.57
CA GLU A 987 -12.14 -1.83 23.03
C GLU A 987 -12.90 -0.74 23.82
N GLY A 988 -14.11 -0.40 23.37
CA GLY A 988 -14.94 0.64 24.00
C GLY A 988 -14.51 2.08 23.70
N ARG A 989 -13.47 2.30 22.89
CA ARG A 989 -13.00 3.62 22.46
C ARG A 989 -13.44 3.92 21.02
N LYS A 990 -13.77 5.18 20.75
CA LYS A 990 -14.18 5.67 19.43
C LYS A 990 -12.97 6.07 18.59
N PHE A 991 -12.77 5.38 17.46
CA PHE A 991 -11.76 5.71 16.44
C PHE A 991 -12.46 6.24 15.19
N THR A 992 -12.31 7.52 14.89
CA THR A 992 -12.94 8.16 13.72
C THR A 992 -12.13 7.85 12.46
N VAL A 993 -12.79 7.47 11.37
CA VAL A 993 -12.15 7.04 10.10
C VAL A 993 -11.30 8.17 9.52
N ALA A 994 -10.08 7.85 9.08
CA ALA A 994 -9.16 8.77 8.43
C ALA A 994 -8.42 8.03 7.30
N ASP A 995 -8.92 8.16 6.06
CA ASP A 995 -8.39 7.41 4.93
C ASP A 995 -7.40 8.25 4.09
N PRO A 996 -6.08 7.94 4.13
CA PRO A 996 -5.07 8.71 3.40
C PRO A 996 -5.04 8.39 1.90
N THR A 997 -5.88 7.48 1.44
CA THR A 997 -6.09 7.13 0.03
C THR A 997 -7.40 7.70 -0.51
N TYR A 998 -8.31 8.18 0.35
CA TYR A 998 -9.51 8.86 -0.14
C TYR A 998 -9.21 10.33 -0.44
N TYR A 999 -8.87 10.65 -1.70
CA TYR A 999 -8.41 12.00 -2.06
C TYR A 999 -9.41 13.09 -1.63
N ASN A 1000 -8.87 14.12 -0.97
CA ASN A 1000 -9.61 15.30 -0.50
C ASN A 1000 -10.68 15.00 0.57
N ALA A 1001 -10.71 13.79 1.12
CA ALA A 1001 -11.60 13.43 2.22
C ALA A 1001 -11.01 13.88 3.55
N ASP A 1002 -11.82 14.57 4.35
CA ASP A 1002 -11.47 14.91 5.72
C ASP A 1002 -11.73 13.69 6.64
N VAL A 1003 -11.19 13.73 7.86
CA VAL A 1003 -11.51 12.78 8.93
C VAL A 1003 -13.02 12.65 9.10
N GLY A 1004 -13.49 11.41 9.28
CA GLY A 1004 -14.89 11.04 9.42
C GLY A 1004 -15.59 10.66 8.11
N LYS A 1005 -14.85 10.56 7.00
CA LYS A 1005 -15.40 10.17 5.68
C LYS A 1005 -14.92 8.78 5.28
N THR A 1006 -15.84 7.83 5.12
CA THR A 1006 -15.58 6.50 4.56
C THR A 1006 -15.91 6.49 3.06
N MET A 1007 -15.15 5.75 2.24
CA MET A 1007 -15.53 5.59 0.83
C MET A 1007 -16.86 4.84 0.69
N SER A 1008 -17.71 5.27 -0.24
CA SER A 1008 -19.09 4.78 -0.40
C SER A 1008 -19.27 3.28 -0.71
N ARG A 1009 -18.18 2.58 -1.06
CA ARG A 1009 -18.18 1.14 -1.37
C ARG A 1009 -17.71 0.26 -0.21
N MET A 1010 -17.31 0.85 0.93
CA MET A 1010 -16.81 0.09 2.06
C MET A 1010 -17.92 -0.25 3.05
N ASP A 1011 -17.88 -1.48 3.53
CA ASP A 1011 -18.69 -1.95 4.64
C ASP A 1011 -17.75 -2.19 5.83
N ASN A 1012 -17.68 -1.21 6.72
CA ASN A 1012 -16.81 -1.25 7.90
C ASN A 1012 -17.17 -2.41 8.84
N SER A 1013 -18.30 -3.09 8.62
CA SER A 1013 -18.68 -4.28 9.39
C SER A 1013 -17.86 -5.54 9.14
N LYS A 1014 -17.02 -5.54 8.12
CA LYS A 1014 -16.16 -6.69 7.78
C LYS A 1014 -14.68 -6.39 8.00
N ALA A 1015 -14.38 -5.23 8.58
CA ALA A 1015 -13.01 -4.79 8.76
C ALA A 1015 -12.31 -5.59 9.87
N LYS A 1016 -11.02 -5.84 9.66
CA LYS A 1016 -10.10 -6.27 10.72
C LYS A 1016 -9.27 -5.08 11.14
N VAL A 1017 -9.03 -4.92 12.45
CA VAL A 1017 -8.28 -3.77 12.96
C VAL A 1017 -7.01 -4.20 13.68
N ILE A 1018 -5.96 -3.40 13.51
CA ILE A 1018 -4.70 -3.55 14.24
C ILE A 1018 -4.57 -2.33 15.12
N LEU A 1019 -4.55 -2.56 16.44
CA LEU A 1019 -4.26 -1.49 17.39
C LEU A 1019 -2.75 -1.24 17.41
N LEU A 1020 -2.34 -0.03 17.02
CA LEU A 1020 -0.93 0.36 17.00
C LEU A 1020 -0.52 0.93 18.35
N ASN A 1021 0.74 0.70 18.73
CA ASN A 1021 1.28 1.26 19.95
C ASN A 1021 1.62 2.74 19.75
N ARG A 1022 1.51 3.51 20.82
CA ARG A 1022 2.14 4.82 20.94
C ARG A 1022 3.53 4.60 21.54
N ASP A 1023 4.56 5.07 20.85
CA ASP A 1023 5.87 5.22 21.47
C ASP A 1023 5.72 6.31 22.55
N LEU A 1024 5.86 5.92 23.82
CA LEU A 1024 5.81 6.85 24.96
C LEU A 1024 7.17 7.52 25.18
#